data_AF-A0A2N3NIH0-F1
#
_entry.id   AF-A0A2N3NIH0-F1
#
_cell.length_a   1.000
_cell.length_b   1.000
_cell.length_c   1.000
_cell.angle_alpha   90.00
_cell.angle_beta   90.00
_cell.angle_gamma   90.00
#
_symmetry.space_group_name_H-M   'P 1'
#
loop_
_entity.id
_entity.type
_entity.pdbx_description
1 polymer ?
#
loop_
_entity_poly.entity_id
_entity_poly.type
_entity_poly.pdbx_seq_one_letter_code
_entity_poly.pdbx_strand_id
1 'polypeptide(L)'
;MASVVENSSNTLSNGSTAQGVPKDGTGVVKLDPWLSPFEPVLQRRFAKAHEWISLLNETEGGLDKFSKGSERFGLNVDKDNNVIYREWAPNATEAFLIGEFNNWERGAHPMKKNEFGVFEITVPAKDGQVAIPHNSKIKISLTLPNGERADRLPAWIKYVTQEISVSPAYDARFWNPPVSERYQFKHSRPKKPQSLRIYEAHVGISSPELRVTTYQEFTKNMLPRIKALGYNAIQLMAIMEHAYYASFGYQVNNFFAASSRYGPPEDLKELVDTAHSLGLVVLLDVVHSHASKNVLDGLNEFDGSDHQYFHEGGKGRHELWDSRLFNYGNHEVLRFLLSNLRFWMDEYQFDGFRFDGVTSMLYAHHGIGTGFSGGYHEYFGAEVDEEGVVYLMLANEMLHRLYPEVITVAEDVSGMPALCLPLSLGGVGFDYRLAMAIPDMWIKILKETKDEDWDIGSICWTLTNRRHGEKTIAYCESHDQALVGDKTIMMHLCDAELYTNMSNLTPLTPVIDRGMALHKMIRLLTHGLGGEGYLNFEGNEFGHPEWLDFPREGNQNSFWYARRQLNLTEDNLLRYQYLNEFDRLMNLCEEKLGWLHAPQAYISLKHEGDKVIVFERGDGVFIFNFHPTESFTDYRIGINVPGTYKCVLNTDSKEVGGHDRIDINTRYHTTAMEWNGRKNWTHIYIPCRTAMNLLNPPSPPSTSNLHLSASIHNRSLSSVKMFKSGLSSFARAARPALTPRSALRPSSLRYPVTNRWASTASVGNGKIHQVIGAVVDVKFDTAKLPPILNALETDNNGNKLVLEVAQHLGENVVRCIAMDGTEGLVRGAKALDTGAPITIPVGPATLGRIMNVTGDPIDERGPIKSEKTRPIHAEAPEFVDQSTTAEILVTGIKVVDLLAPYARGGKIGLFGGAGVGKTVFIQELINNIAKAHGGYSVFTGVGERTREGNDLYHEMQETSVIQLDGESKVALVFGQMNEPPGARARVALTGLTVAEYFRDEEGQDVLLFIDNIFRFTQAGSEVSALLGRIPSAVGYQPTLAVDMGGMQERITTTRKGSITSVQAVYVPADDLTDPAPATTFAHLDATTVLSRGISELGIYPAVDPLDSKSRMLDPRIVGEEHYEIATRVQQILQEYKSLQDIIAILGMDELSEADKLTVERARKIQRFLSQPFTVAEVFTGIQGRLVDLKDTITSFKAILNGEGDSLPENAFYMVGDFASVKEKAEKILAELEKN
;
A
#
# COMPACT_ATOMS: atom_id res chain seq x y z
N MET A 1 -11.64 -5.95 -33.00
CA MET A 1 -11.91 -5.86 -31.55
C MET A 1 -12.49 -4.49 -31.22
N ALA A 2 -11.77 -3.38 -31.45
CA ALA A 2 -12.30 -2.01 -31.31
C ALA A 2 -13.73 -1.82 -31.85
N SER A 3 -13.99 -2.21 -33.11
CA SER A 3 -15.33 -2.15 -33.73
C SER A 3 -16.43 -3.00 -33.07
N VAL A 4 -16.11 -3.90 -32.14
CA VAL A 4 -17.11 -4.61 -31.32
C VAL A 4 -17.45 -3.79 -30.08
N VAL A 5 -16.45 -3.16 -29.45
CA VAL A 5 -16.63 -2.26 -28.29
C VAL A 5 -17.39 -0.99 -28.72
N GLU A 6 -16.94 -0.32 -29.79
CA GLU A 6 -17.55 0.92 -30.33
C GLU A 6 -19.03 0.74 -30.73
N ASN A 7 -19.42 -0.45 -31.17
CA ASN A 7 -20.80 -0.77 -31.57
C ASN A 7 -21.61 -1.45 -30.46
N SER A 8 -21.12 -1.50 -29.22
CA SER A 8 -21.80 -2.08 -28.07
C SER A 8 -22.14 -1.01 -27.04
N SER A 9 -23.42 -0.88 -26.72
CA SER A 9 -23.90 0.15 -25.80
C SER A 9 -23.58 -0.17 -24.33
N ASN A 10 -23.25 0.84 -23.53
CA ASN A 10 -23.07 0.68 -22.08
C ASN A 10 -24.42 0.60 -21.34
N THR A 11 -25.23 -0.39 -21.68
CA THR A 11 -26.50 -0.67 -21.01
C THR A 11 -26.85 -2.15 -21.08
N LEU A 12 -27.48 -2.65 -20.01
CA LEU A 12 -28.11 -3.95 -19.89
C LEU A 12 -29.49 -3.98 -20.58
N SER A 13 -30.18 -2.83 -20.70
CA SER A 13 -31.58 -2.78 -21.17
C SER A 13 -31.71 -2.40 -22.65
N ASN A 14 -32.17 -3.35 -23.48
CA ASN A 14 -32.37 -3.20 -24.94
C ASN A 14 -31.15 -2.70 -25.75
N GLY A 15 -29.93 -2.88 -25.22
CA GLY A 15 -28.70 -2.48 -25.88
C GLY A 15 -28.46 -3.12 -27.25
N SER A 16 -27.86 -2.36 -28.16
CA SER A 16 -27.33 -2.88 -29.42
C SER A 16 -26.04 -3.64 -29.14
N THR A 17 -26.09 -4.97 -29.21
CA THR A 17 -24.88 -5.80 -29.29
C THR A 17 -24.45 -5.94 -30.74
N ALA A 18 -23.15 -5.88 -31.03
CA ALA A 18 -22.63 -6.16 -32.37
C ALA A 18 -23.12 -7.52 -32.91
N GLN A 19 -23.31 -7.65 -34.23
CA GLN A 19 -23.85 -8.88 -34.82
C GLN A 19 -22.99 -10.12 -34.47
N GLY A 20 -23.66 -11.18 -33.99
CA GLY A 20 -23.00 -12.42 -33.59
C GLY A 20 -22.21 -12.30 -32.28
N VAL A 21 -22.75 -11.58 -31.29
CA VAL A 21 -22.27 -11.57 -29.90
C VAL A 21 -23.40 -12.13 -29.00
N PRO A 22 -23.11 -13.01 -28.03
CA PRO A 22 -24.08 -13.47 -27.03
C PRO A 22 -24.72 -12.33 -26.22
N LYS A 23 -25.95 -12.55 -25.73
CA LYS A 23 -26.73 -11.58 -24.94
C LYS A 23 -26.92 -12.01 -23.47
N ASP A 24 -26.03 -12.86 -22.98
CA ASP A 24 -26.07 -13.51 -21.67
C ASP A 24 -24.92 -13.06 -20.75
N GLY A 25 -24.21 -11.98 -21.11
CA GLY A 25 -23.02 -11.51 -20.39
C GLY A 25 -21.71 -12.18 -20.80
N THR A 26 -21.69 -13.08 -21.80
CA THR A 26 -20.44 -13.72 -22.28
C THR A 26 -19.79 -13.01 -23.47
N GLY A 27 -20.32 -11.86 -23.89
CA GLY A 27 -19.83 -11.11 -25.07
C GLY A 27 -18.35 -10.71 -24.99
N VAL A 28 -17.84 -10.44 -23.78
CA VAL A 28 -16.42 -10.17 -23.49
C VAL A 28 -15.49 -11.30 -23.89
N VAL A 29 -15.93 -12.57 -23.87
CA VAL A 29 -15.12 -13.74 -24.27
C VAL A 29 -14.71 -13.68 -25.75
N LYS A 30 -15.46 -12.95 -26.58
CA LYS A 30 -15.11 -12.71 -28.00
C LYS A 30 -13.96 -11.71 -28.17
N LEU A 31 -13.75 -10.83 -27.19
CA LEU A 31 -12.60 -9.91 -27.14
C LEU A 31 -11.42 -10.60 -26.49
N ASP A 32 -11.68 -11.37 -25.42
CA ASP A 32 -10.68 -12.04 -24.61
C ASP A 32 -11.07 -13.53 -24.36
N PRO A 33 -10.59 -14.46 -25.21
CA PRO A 33 -10.92 -15.88 -25.10
C PRO A 33 -10.48 -16.55 -23.79
N TRP A 34 -9.55 -15.95 -23.03
CA TRP A 34 -9.10 -16.47 -21.74
C TRP A 34 -10.17 -16.36 -20.64
N LEU A 35 -11.23 -15.59 -20.88
CA LEU A 35 -12.41 -15.53 -20.00
C LEU A 35 -13.36 -16.73 -20.15
N SER A 36 -13.20 -17.58 -21.18
CA SER A 36 -14.12 -18.69 -21.44
C SER A 36 -14.33 -19.67 -20.26
N PRO A 37 -13.30 -20.05 -19.47
CA PRO A 37 -13.49 -20.87 -18.25
C PRO A 37 -14.37 -20.22 -17.18
N PHE A 38 -14.57 -18.89 -17.25
CA PHE A 38 -15.32 -18.09 -16.28
C PHE A 38 -16.69 -17.62 -16.83
N GLU A 39 -17.11 -18.10 -18.01
CA GLU A 39 -18.45 -17.86 -18.57
C GLU A 39 -19.60 -18.03 -17.55
N PRO A 40 -19.64 -19.09 -16.69
CA PRO A 40 -20.71 -19.23 -15.69
C PRO A 40 -20.73 -18.11 -14.63
N VAL A 41 -19.57 -17.52 -14.31
CA VAL A 41 -19.46 -16.41 -13.36
C VAL A 41 -19.93 -15.12 -14.01
N LEU A 42 -19.55 -14.88 -15.27
CA LEU A 42 -20.01 -13.73 -16.06
C LEU A 42 -21.53 -13.76 -16.25
N GLN A 43 -22.09 -14.92 -16.65
CA GLN A 43 -23.53 -15.14 -16.77
C GLN A 43 -24.26 -14.90 -15.44
N ARG A 44 -23.71 -15.37 -14.32
CA ARG A 44 -24.30 -15.17 -12.97
C ARG A 44 -24.33 -13.69 -12.57
N ARG A 45 -23.23 -12.96 -12.74
CA ARG A 45 -23.16 -11.51 -12.43
C ARG A 45 -24.14 -10.71 -13.31
N PHE A 46 -24.16 -11.00 -14.61
CA PHE A 46 -25.07 -10.38 -15.57
C PHE A 46 -26.55 -10.66 -15.23
N ALA A 47 -26.89 -11.90 -14.88
CA ALA A 47 -28.23 -12.28 -14.45
C ALA A 47 -28.65 -11.54 -13.16
N LYS A 48 -27.79 -11.49 -12.13
CA LYS A 48 -28.06 -10.75 -10.87
C LYS A 48 -28.32 -9.26 -11.10
N ALA A 49 -27.54 -8.61 -11.98
CA ALA A 49 -27.79 -7.20 -12.33
C ALA A 49 -29.15 -7.02 -13.03
N HIS A 50 -29.54 -7.95 -13.92
CA HIS A 50 -30.85 -7.97 -14.55
C HIS A 50 -32.01 -8.25 -13.58
N GLU A 51 -31.82 -9.11 -12.58
CA GLU A 51 -32.78 -9.39 -11.51
C GLU A 51 -33.06 -8.11 -10.71
N TRP A 52 -32.02 -7.40 -10.27
CA TRP A 52 -32.16 -6.10 -9.61
C TRP A 52 -32.87 -5.05 -10.47
N ILE A 53 -32.50 -4.91 -11.75
CA ILE A 53 -33.18 -3.97 -12.66
C ILE A 53 -34.66 -4.33 -12.81
N SER A 54 -35.00 -5.61 -12.90
CA SER A 54 -36.38 -6.09 -13.01
C SER A 54 -37.18 -5.79 -11.74
N LEU A 55 -36.62 -6.11 -10.58
CA LEU A 55 -37.19 -5.82 -9.26
C LEU A 55 -37.46 -4.31 -9.09
N LEU A 56 -36.50 -3.45 -9.43
CA LEU A 56 -36.65 -1.99 -9.33
C LEU A 56 -37.66 -1.43 -10.33
N ASN A 57 -37.78 -2.02 -11.53
CA ASN A 57 -38.84 -1.65 -12.48
C ASN A 57 -40.24 -2.00 -11.94
N GLU A 58 -40.39 -3.15 -11.30
CA GLU A 58 -41.68 -3.63 -10.74
C GLU A 58 -42.08 -2.90 -9.46
N THR A 59 -41.14 -2.62 -8.56
CA THR A 59 -41.41 -2.09 -7.21
C THR A 59 -41.27 -0.58 -7.08
N GLU A 60 -40.32 0.03 -7.78
CA GLU A 60 -39.93 1.45 -7.62
C GLU A 60 -40.22 2.29 -8.89
N GLY A 61 -40.64 1.63 -9.98
CA GLY A 61 -40.86 2.26 -11.28
C GLY A 61 -39.57 2.57 -12.05
N GLY A 62 -38.50 1.84 -11.76
CA GLY A 62 -37.23 1.83 -12.48
C GLY A 62 -36.14 2.74 -11.92
N LEU A 63 -34.91 2.55 -12.38
CA LEU A 63 -33.69 3.22 -11.89
C LEU A 63 -33.82 4.77 -11.86
N ASP A 64 -34.50 5.38 -12.83
CA ASP A 64 -34.73 6.84 -12.87
C ASP A 64 -35.50 7.36 -11.64
N LYS A 65 -36.58 6.66 -11.24
CA LYS A 65 -37.35 7.02 -10.05
C LYS A 65 -36.68 6.58 -8.76
N PHE A 66 -36.06 5.40 -8.77
CA PHE A 66 -35.39 4.85 -7.60
C PHE A 66 -34.22 5.73 -7.12
N SER A 67 -33.45 6.27 -8.07
CA SER A 67 -32.32 7.18 -7.82
C SER A 67 -32.74 8.61 -7.44
N LYS A 68 -34.03 8.94 -7.45
CA LYS A 68 -34.56 10.20 -6.89
C LYS A 68 -34.85 10.07 -5.39
N GLY A 69 -34.09 9.24 -4.68
CA GLY A 69 -34.23 9.04 -3.24
C GLY A 69 -34.08 10.32 -2.44
N SER A 70 -33.20 11.24 -2.84
CA SER A 70 -32.99 12.55 -2.19
C SER A 70 -34.16 13.53 -2.34
N GLU A 71 -35.07 13.32 -3.29
CA GLU A 71 -36.35 14.05 -3.40
C GLU A 71 -37.42 13.50 -2.42
N ARG A 72 -37.15 12.35 -1.77
CA ARG A 72 -38.08 11.66 -0.85
C ARG A 72 -37.55 11.55 0.58
N PHE A 73 -36.28 11.22 0.74
CA PHE A 73 -35.54 11.10 2.00
C PHE A 73 -34.77 12.38 2.31
N GLY A 74 -34.39 12.56 3.57
CA GLY A 74 -33.92 13.86 4.04
C GLY A 74 -35.04 14.89 4.11
N LEU A 75 -34.67 16.16 4.29
CA LEU A 75 -35.62 17.26 4.47
C LEU A 75 -35.95 17.90 3.12
N ASN A 76 -37.22 17.79 2.72
CA ASN A 76 -37.74 18.31 1.47
C ASN A 76 -38.87 19.30 1.74
N VAL A 77 -38.87 20.44 1.03
CA VAL A 77 -39.92 21.47 1.15
C VAL A 77 -40.93 21.28 0.03
N ASP A 78 -42.21 21.17 0.39
CA ASP A 78 -43.29 21.05 -0.60
C ASP A 78 -43.75 22.43 -1.14
N LYS A 79 -44.64 22.39 -2.14
CA LYS A 79 -45.23 23.57 -2.78
C LYS A 79 -46.03 24.48 -1.81
N ASP A 80 -46.44 23.95 -0.66
CA ASP A 80 -47.27 24.62 0.36
C ASP A 80 -46.39 25.07 1.56
N ASN A 81 -45.06 25.06 1.38
CA ASN A 81 -44.01 25.39 2.35
C ASN A 81 -43.91 24.47 3.58
N ASN A 82 -44.51 23.27 3.55
CA ASN A 82 -44.32 22.27 4.61
C ASN A 82 -42.95 21.59 4.44
N VAL A 83 -42.30 21.23 5.55
CA VAL A 83 -41.07 20.42 5.53
C VAL A 83 -41.43 18.97 5.76
N ILE A 84 -41.24 18.13 4.75
CA ILE A 84 -41.37 16.68 4.84
C ILE A 84 -39.98 16.12 5.13
N TYR A 85 -39.82 15.41 6.26
CA TYR A 85 -38.60 14.69 6.60
C TYR A 85 -38.87 13.19 6.61
N ARG A 86 -38.06 12.42 5.88
CA ARG A 86 -38.02 10.96 5.97
C ARG A 86 -36.62 10.47 6.25
N GLU A 87 -36.55 9.42 7.07
CA GLU A 87 -35.29 8.79 7.45
C GLU A 87 -35.45 7.29 7.61
N TRP A 88 -34.46 6.51 7.19
CA TRP A 88 -34.45 5.06 7.40
C TRP A 88 -33.71 4.76 8.71
N ALA A 89 -34.35 4.04 9.63
CA ALA A 89 -33.78 3.64 10.92
C ALA A 89 -34.49 2.37 11.45
N PRO A 90 -34.34 1.22 10.80
CA PRO A 90 -35.15 0.03 11.06
C PRO A 90 -35.04 -0.50 12.50
N ASN A 91 -33.89 -0.36 13.18
CA ASN A 91 -33.70 -0.79 14.55
C ASN A 91 -34.33 0.17 15.59
N ALA A 92 -34.46 1.47 15.29
CA ALA A 92 -35.01 2.45 16.23
C ALA A 92 -36.49 2.21 16.53
N THR A 93 -36.91 2.35 17.79
CA THR A 93 -38.30 2.15 18.24
C THR A 93 -39.17 3.39 18.02
N GLU A 94 -38.61 4.57 18.30
CA GLU A 94 -39.22 5.88 18.06
C GLU A 94 -38.19 6.83 17.43
N ALA A 95 -38.65 7.86 16.74
CA ALA A 95 -37.81 8.92 16.21
C ALA A 95 -38.49 10.29 16.32
N PHE A 96 -37.70 11.33 16.52
CA PHE A 96 -38.15 12.71 16.68
C PHE A 96 -37.24 13.67 15.89
N LEU A 97 -37.82 14.64 15.19
CA LEU A 97 -37.04 15.72 14.57
C LEU A 97 -36.78 16.84 15.59
N ILE A 98 -35.53 17.24 15.78
CA ILE A 98 -35.13 18.26 16.75
C ILE A 98 -34.23 19.32 16.12
N GLY A 99 -34.20 20.52 16.68
CA GLY A 99 -33.32 21.58 16.24
C GLY A 99 -33.63 22.93 16.88
N GLU A 100 -33.01 23.99 16.37
CA GLU A 100 -33.25 25.36 16.84
C GLU A 100 -34.72 25.79 16.64
N PHE A 101 -35.36 25.32 15.57
CA PHE A 101 -36.77 25.62 15.25
C PHE A 101 -37.77 25.19 16.33
N ASN A 102 -37.40 24.23 17.19
CA ASN A 102 -38.20 23.76 18.31
C ASN A 102 -37.45 23.82 19.66
N ASN A 103 -36.45 24.69 19.79
CA ASN A 103 -35.62 24.85 20.99
C ASN A 103 -35.01 23.51 21.49
N TRP A 104 -34.70 22.59 20.58
CA TRP A 104 -34.20 21.24 20.87
C TRP A 104 -35.16 20.36 21.71
N GLU A 105 -36.46 20.66 21.73
CA GLU A 105 -37.45 19.91 22.51
C GLU A 105 -37.68 18.49 21.94
N ARG A 106 -37.03 17.51 22.56
CA ARG A 106 -36.95 16.09 22.12
C ARG A 106 -38.27 15.32 22.02
N GLY A 107 -39.38 15.87 22.51
CA GLY A 107 -40.72 15.26 22.42
C GLY A 107 -41.69 15.95 21.46
N ALA A 108 -41.35 17.14 20.93
CA ALA A 108 -42.34 17.99 20.25
C ALA A 108 -42.73 17.53 18.83
N HIS A 109 -41.85 16.82 18.13
CA HIS A 109 -42.01 16.45 16.72
C HIS A 109 -41.77 14.94 16.49
N PRO A 110 -42.66 14.06 16.99
CA PRO A 110 -42.57 12.62 16.78
C PRO A 110 -42.81 12.23 15.30
N MET A 111 -41.98 11.32 14.80
CA MET A 111 -42.08 10.75 13.46
C MET A 111 -42.85 9.43 13.48
N LYS A 112 -43.51 9.08 12.36
CA LYS A 112 -44.26 7.82 12.21
C LYS A 112 -43.43 6.79 11.45
N LYS A 113 -43.19 5.63 12.06
CA LYS A 113 -42.52 4.48 11.42
C LYS A 113 -43.48 3.73 10.50
N ASN A 114 -43.02 3.33 9.31
CA ASN A 114 -43.73 2.42 8.41
C ASN A 114 -43.23 0.97 8.54
N GLU A 115 -43.82 0.05 7.77
CA GLU A 115 -43.48 -1.39 7.79
C GLU A 115 -42.05 -1.73 7.33
N PHE A 116 -41.39 -0.82 6.60
CA PHE A 116 -40.01 -0.97 6.12
C PHE A 116 -38.97 -0.30 7.03
N GLY A 117 -39.40 0.24 8.18
CA GLY A 117 -38.50 0.93 9.11
C GLY A 117 -38.11 2.35 8.72
N VAL A 118 -38.84 2.96 7.79
CA VAL A 118 -38.71 4.39 7.45
C VAL A 118 -39.62 5.21 8.36
N PHE A 119 -39.06 6.22 9.00
CA PHE A 119 -39.78 7.22 9.77
C PHE A 119 -40.13 8.43 8.89
N GLU A 120 -41.34 8.98 9.03
CA GLU A 120 -41.79 10.19 8.32
C GLU A 120 -42.42 11.21 9.28
N ILE A 121 -42.14 12.49 9.05
CA ILE A 121 -42.88 13.62 9.63
C ILE A 121 -43.12 14.71 8.58
N THR A 122 -44.24 15.42 8.69
CA THR A 122 -44.49 16.68 7.98
C THR A 122 -44.60 17.80 9.02
N VAL A 123 -43.66 18.74 9.00
CA VAL A 123 -43.72 19.98 9.80
C VAL A 123 -44.46 21.03 8.96
N PRO A 124 -45.68 21.45 9.36
CA PRO A 124 -46.49 22.35 8.55
C PRO A 124 -45.90 23.76 8.49
N ALA A 125 -46.16 24.47 7.38
CA ALA A 125 -45.80 25.88 7.25
C ALA A 125 -46.36 26.74 8.40
N LYS A 126 -45.56 27.71 8.87
CA LYS A 126 -45.94 28.68 9.89
C LYS A 126 -46.13 30.05 9.25
N ASP A 127 -47.32 30.61 9.40
CA ASP A 127 -47.71 31.91 8.79
C ASP A 127 -47.46 31.98 7.27
N GLY A 128 -47.60 30.84 6.58
CA GLY A 128 -47.35 30.68 5.14
C GLY A 128 -45.87 30.54 4.75
N GLN A 129 -44.95 30.54 5.71
CA GLN A 129 -43.51 30.36 5.51
C GLN A 129 -43.03 28.99 6.01
N VAL A 130 -41.84 28.58 5.55
CA VAL A 130 -41.20 27.33 5.97
C VAL A 130 -40.89 27.39 7.47
N ALA A 131 -41.43 26.43 8.25
CA ALA A 131 -41.36 26.48 9.71
C ALA A 131 -39.97 26.21 10.30
N ILE A 132 -39.08 25.56 9.54
CA ILE A 132 -37.66 25.40 9.88
C ILE A 132 -36.87 26.50 9.15
N PRO A 133 -36.22 27.45 9.85
CA PRO A 133 -35.46 28.51 9.19
C PRO A 133 -34.27 27.97 8.40
N HIS A 134 -33.96 28.57 7.25
CA HIS A 134 -32.75 28.30 6.50
C HIS A 134 -31.49 28.43 7.38
N ASN A 135 -30.56 27.50 7.21
CA ASN A 135 -29.27 27.44 7.92
C ASN A 135 -29.38 27.27 9.46
N SER A 136 -30.56 26.94 9.97
CA SER A 136 -30.75 26.52 11.36
C SER A 136 -30.21 25.11 11.61
N LYS A 137 -29.75 24.85 12.85
CA LYS A 137 -29.25 23.54 13.29
C LYS A 137 -30.40 22.56 13.52
N ILE A 138 -30.23 21.32 13.06
CA ILE A 138 -31.18 20.21 13.18
C ILE A 138 -30.47 18.88 13.48
N LYS A 139 -31.15 17.94 14.14
CA LYS A 139 -30.75 16.53 14.32
C LYS A 139 -31.99 15.63 14.33
N ILE A 140 -31.80 14.33 14.13
CA ILE A 140 -32.81 13.32 14.46
C ILE A 140 -32.46 12.70 15.82
N SER A 141 -33.47 12.49 16.66
CA SER A 141 -33.36 11.86 17.98
C SER A 141 -34.08 10.52 17.97
N LEU A 142 -33.35 9.43 18.13
CA LEU A 142 -33.83 8.05 18.04
C LEU A 142 -33.92 7.42 19.43
N THR A 143 -35.01 6.73 19.73
CA THR A 143 -35.12 5.84 20.91
C THR A 143 -34.73 4.42 20.48
N LEU A 144 -33.62 3.90 20.98
CA LEU A 144 -33.09 2.57 20.66
C LEU A 144 -33.83 1.45 21.42
N PRO A 145 -33.73 0.16 21.02
CA PRO A 145 -34.42 -0.95 21.69
C PRO A 145 -34.04 -1.17 23.16
N ASN A 146 -32.85 -0.73 23.59
CA ASN A 146 -32.39 -0.74 24.98
C ASN A 146 -32.98 0.42 25.82
N GLY A 147 -33.77 1.32 25.22
CA GLY A 147 -34.31 2.53 25.84
C GLY A 147 -33.37 3.75 25.85
N GLU A 148 -32.15 3.60 25.32
CA GLU A 148 -31.21 4.69 25.13
C GLU A 148 -31.70 5.67 24.04
N ARG A 149 -31.26 6.93 24.14
CA ARG A 149 -31.58 7.95 23.14
C ARG A 149 -30.33 8.43 22.42
N ALA A 150 -30.30 8.19 21.12
CA ALA A 150 -29.22 8.55 20.22
C ALA A 150 -29.63 9.75 19.34
N ASP A 151 -28.91 10.86 19.44
CA ASP A 151 -29.04 11.97 18.49
C ASP A 151 -28.03 11.77 17.34
N ARG A 152 -28.46 12.03 16.10
CA ARG A 152 -27.67 11.83 14.86
C ARG A 152 -27.89 12.99 13.87
N LEU A 153 -26.93 13.19 12.97
CA LEU A 153 -27.13 14.03 11.78
C LEU A 153 -27.94 13.24 10.73
N PRO A 154 -28.99 13.79 10.10
CA PRO A 154 -29.76 13.09 9.08
C PRO A 154 -28.87 12.52 7.97
N ALA A 155 -29.03 11.25 7.60
CA ALA A 155 -28.13 10.57 6.65
C ALA A 155 -28.13 11.22 5.25
N TRP A 156 -29.22 11.91 4.93
CA TRP A 156 -29.48 12.61 3.67
C TRP A 156 -29.31 14.14 3.78
N ILE A 157 -28.55 14.62 4.77
CA ILE A 157 -28.33 16.06 4.96
C ILE A 157 -27.51 16.68 3.83
N LYS A 158 -27.94 17.85 3.34
CA LYS A 158 -27.29 18.57 2.22
C LYS A 158 -26.16 19.53 2.65
N TYR A 159 -26.08 19.87 3.93
CA TYR A 159 -25.04 20.73 4.49
C TYR A 159 -24.89 20.51 5.99
N VAL A 160 -23.65 20.54 6.45
CA VAL A 160 -23.27 20.49 7.87
C VAL A 160 -22.23 21.59 8.13
N THR A 161 -21.91 21.88 9.39
CA THR A 161 -20.83 22.81 9.75
C THR A 161 -20.18 22.39 11.07
N GLN A 162 -18.90 22.72 11.24
CA GLN A 162 -18.18 22.53 12.50
C GLN A 162 -17.90 23.89 13.17
N GLU A 163 -18.17 23.99 14.47
CA GLU A 163 -17.81 25.14 15.31
C GLU A 163 -16.80 24.65 16.37
N ILE A 164 -15.52 24.56 16.01
CA ILE A 164 -14.46 23.92 16.81
C ILE A 164 -14.35 24.50 18.23
N SER A 165 -14.67 25.79 18.43
CA SER A 165 -14.72 26.44 19.75
C SER A 165 -15.87 26.00 20.65
N VAL A 166 -16.81 25.19 20.13
CA VAL A 166 -18.00 24.68 20.84
C VAL A 166 -17.98 23.15 20.88
N SER A 167 -17.67 22.49 19.76
CA SER A 167 -17.58 21.03 19.68
C SER A 167 -16.69 20.57 18.53
N PRO A 168 -15.94 19.46 18.67
CA PRO A 168 -15.29 18.82 17.54
C PRO A 168 -16.29 18.11 16.60
N ALA A 169 -17.52 17.82 17.04
CA ALA A 169 -18.53 17.19 16.19
C ALA A 169 -19.23 18.22 15.28
N TYR A 170 -19.65 17.77 14.09
CA TYR A 170 -20.44 18.61 13.18
C TYR A 170 -21.91 18.76 13.60
N ASP A 171 -22.52 19.87 13.19
CA ASP A 171 -23.96 20.12 13.26
C ASP A 171 -24.57 20.16 11.85
N ALA A 172 -25.70 19.48 11.67
CA ALA A 172 -26.48 19.50 10.43
C ALA A 172 -27.26 20.80 10.28
N ARG A 173 -27.24 21.39 9.08
CA ARG A 173 -27.88 22.66 8.74
C ARG A 173 -29.02 22.44 7.77
N PHE A 174 -30.17 23.04 8.03
CA PHE A 174 -31.29 22.99 7.08
C PHE A 174 -31.03 23.89 5.86
N TRP A 175 -30.43 23.31 4.81
CA TRP A 175 -30.05 24.04 3.59
C TRP A 175 -31.21 24.24 2.62
N ASN A 176 -32.06 25.22 2.91
CA ASN A 176 -33.11 25.71 2.01
C ASN A 176 -32.99 27.24 1.78
N PRO A 177 -31.95 27.73 1.07
CA PRO A 177 -31.76 29.17 0.84
C PRO A 177 -32.97 29.82 0.13
N PRO A 178 -33.23 31.13 0.34
CA PRO A 178 -34.30 31.83 -0.36
C PRO A 178 -34.03 31.89 -1.86
N VAL A 179 -35.08 32.11 -2.67
CA VAL A 179 -34.98 32.09 -4.15
C VAL A 179 -33.99 33.12 -4.70
N SER A 180 -33.73 34.21 -3.98
CA SER A 180 -32.73 35.23 -4.29
C SER A 180 -31.26 34.81 -4.08
N GLU A 181 -31.03 33.77 -3.28
CA GLU A 181 -29.69 33.28 -2.89
C GLU A 181 -29.38 31.89 -3.48
N ARG A 182 -30.37 31.23 -4.09
CA ARG A 182 -30.16 29.97 -4.83
C ARG A 182 -29.36 30.23 -6.10
N TYR A 183 -28.30 29.46 -6.30
CA TYR A 183 -27.57 29.48 -7.56
C TYR A 183 -28.47 28.96 -8.70
N GLN A 184 -28.35 29.61 -9.86
CA GLN A 184 -28.96 29.15 -11.10
C GLN A 184 -27.84 28.96 -12.12
N PHE A 185 -27.65 27.71 -12.58
CA PHE A 185 -26.71 27.36 -13.63
C PHE A 185 -27.03 28.17 -14.91
N LYS A 186 -26.01 28.82 -15.47
CA LYS A 186 -26.11 29.71 -16.63
C LYS A 186 -25.56 29.02 -17.89
N HIS A 187 -24.70 28.02 -17.71
CA HIS A 187 -23.98 27.32 -18.76
C HIS A 187 -24.49 25.89 -18.90
N SER A 188 -24.37 25.34 -20.10
CA SER A 188 -24.62 23.92 -20.34
C SER A 188 -23.33 23.13 -20.16
N ARG A 189 -23.44 21.96 -19.56
CA ARG A 189 -22.42 20.90 -19.54
C ARG A 189 -21.65 20.81 -20.87
N PRO A 190 -20.30 20.76 -20.85
CA PRO A 190 -19.50 20.50 -22.04
C PRO A 190 -19.83 19.15 -22.68
N LYS A 191 -19.44 18.98 -23.95
CA LYS A 191 -19.47 17.66 -24.59
C LYS A 191 -18.33 16.78 -24.08
N LYS A 192 -18.53 15.47 -24.05
CA LYS A 192 -17.50 14.49 -23.71
C LYS A 192 -16.27 14.66 -24.63
N PRO A 193 -15.08 14.96 -24.08
CA PRO A 193 -13.86 15.07 -24.88
C PRO A 193 -13.51 13.73 -25.57
N GLN A 194 -12.83 13.79 -26.72
CA GLN A 194 -12.35 12.58 -27.40
C GLN A 194 -11.25 11.88 -26.60
N SER A 195 -10.37 12.65 -25.98
CA SER A 195 -9.34 12.25 -25.02
C SER A 195 -9.42 13.13 -23.78
N LEU A 196 -9.22 12.54 -22.61
CA LEU A 196 -9.24 13.26 -21.33
C LEU A 196 -7.84 13.76 -20.99
N ARG A 197 -7.74 15.04 -20.64
CA ARG A 197 -6.56 15.66 -20.01
C ARG A 197 -7.06 16.26 -18.70
N ILE A 198 -6.86 15.51 -17.62
CA ILE A 198 -7.43 15.74 -16.29
C ILE A 198 -6.44 16.48 -15.41
N TYR A 199 -6.90 17.58 -14.82
CA TYR A 199 -6.22 18.25 -13.72
C TYR A 199 -6.88 17.79 -12.40
N GLU A 200 -6.18 16.98 -11.63
CA GLU A 200 -6.63 16.51 -10.31
C GLU A 200 -6.31 17.58 -9.26
N ALA A 201 -7.32 18.00 -8.50
CA ALA A 201 -7.19 19.11 -7.56
C ALA A 201 -8.07 18.95 -6.32
N HIS A 202 -7.59 19.52 -5.21
CA HIS A 202 -8.26 19.56 -3.92
C HIS A 202 -8.44 21.02 -3.49
N VAL A 203 -9.68 21.51 -3.54
CA VAL A 203 -10.05 22.93 -3.34
C VAL A 203 -9.34 23.57 -2.15
N GLY A 204 -9.28 22.88 -1.01
CA GLY A 204 -8.75 23.42 0.24
C GLY A 204 -7.26 23.77 0.25
N ILE A 205 -6.45 23.22 -0.67
CA ILE A 205 -4.98 23.45 -0.72
C ILE A 205 -4.56 24.32 -1.91
N SER A 206 -5.48 24.71 -2.79
CA SER A 206 -5.20 25.39 -4.06
C SER A 206 -4.88 26.90 -3.92
N SER A 207 -4.17 27.30 -2.88
CA SER A 207 -3.59 28.63 -2.72
C SER A 207 -2.25 28.55 -1.98
N PRO A 208 -1.39 29.60 -2.02
CA PRO A 208 -0.14 29.62 -1.27
C PRO A 208 -0.32 30.00 0.22
N GLU A 209 -1.55 30.27 0.68
CA GLU A 209 -1.83 30.70 2.05
C GLU A 209 -1.90 29.52 3.03
N LEU A 210 -1.58 29.77 4.31
CA LEU A 210 -1.53 28.75 5.36
C LEU A 210 -2.91 28.49 5.99
N ARG A 211 -3.92 28.19 5.15
CA ARG A 211 -5.30 27.93 5.56
C ARG A 211 -6.04 27.10 4.53
N VAL A 212 -7.25 26.67 4.87
CA VAL A 212 -8.20 26.15 3.87
C VAL A 212 -8.59 27.25 2.88
N THR A 213 -8.49 26.91 1.59
CA THR A 213 -8.90 27.74 0.45
C THR A 213 -10.36 27.47 0.08
N THR A 214 -11.08 28.49 -0.39
CA THR A 214 -12.53 28.41 -0.66
C THR A 214 -12.89 28.05 -2.10
N TYR A 215 -14.13 27.59 -2.33
CA TYR A 215 -14.69 27.35 -3.66
C TYR A 215 -14.63 28.60 -4.55
N GLN A 216 -14.95 29.78 -4.01
CA GLN A 216 -14.90 31.05 -4.75
C GLN A 216 -13.48 31.42 -5.19
N GLU A 217 -12.48 31.15 -4.33
CA GLU A 217 -11.07 31.38 -4.65
C GLU A 217 -10.55 30.41 -5.71
N PHE A 218 -10.92 29.13 -5.62
CA PHE A 218 -10.62 28.14 -6.65
C PHE A 218 -11.24 28.54 -7.99
N THR A 219 -12.52 28.94 -7.97
CA THR A 219 -13.27 29.40 -9.14
C THR A 219 -12.57 30.56 -9.84
N LYS A 220 -12.12 31.55 -9.06
CA LYS A 220 -11.47 32.76 -9.56
C LYS A 220 -10.03 32.53 -10.04
N ASN A 221 -9.25 31.72 -9.32
CA ASN A 221 -7.80 31.65 -9.48
C ASN A 221 -7.36 30.39 -10.25
N MET A 222 -7.97 29.23 -9.97
CA MET A 222 -7.54 27.95 -10.54
C MET A 222 -8.18 27.63 -11.88
N LEU A 223 -9.49 27.87 -12.06
CA LEU A 223 -10.16 27.54 -13.33
C LEU A 223 -9.51 28.23 -14.56
N PRO A 224 -9.11 29.52 -14.52
CA PRO A 224 -8.39 30.14 -15.62
C PRO A 224 -7.01 29.52 -15.86
N ARG A 225 -6.28 29.15 -14.80
CA ARG A 225 -4.97 28.49 -14.86
C ARG A 225 -5.07 27.12 -15.53
N ILE A 226 -5.98 26.28 -15.06
CA ILE A 226 -6.24 24.93 -15.60
C ILE A 226 -6.58 25.02 -17.09
N LYS A 227 -7.46 25.96 -17.47
CA LYS A 227 -7.79 26.19 -18.88
C LYS A 227 -6.60 26.67 -19.70
N ALA A 228 -5.79 27.58 -19.18
CA ALA A 228 -4.60 28.11 -19.86
C ALA A 228 -3.53 27.03 -20.10
N LEU A 229 -3.39 26.08 -19.17
CA LEU A 229 -2.52 24.90 -19.27
C LEU A 229 -2.99 23.85 -20.30
N GLY A 230 -4.20 23.99 -20.87
CA GLY A 230 -4.70 23.11 -21.93
C GLY A 230 -5.40 21.83 -21.47
N TYR A 231 -5.60 21.66 -20.16
CA TYR A 231 -6.48 20.62 -19.61
C TYR A 231 -7.93 20.82 -20.08
N ASN A 232 -8.68 19.73 -20.19
CA ASN A 232 -10.09 19.74 -20.62
C ASN A 232 -11.05 19.12 -19.60
N ALA A 233 -10.52 18.52 -18.53
CA ALA A 233 -11.26 17.98 -17.41
C ALA A 233 -10.60 18.34 -16.08
N ILE A 234 -11.39 18.41 -15.01
CA ILE A 234 -10.95 18.54 -13.62
C ILE A 234 -11.43 17.29 -12.87
N GLN A 235 -10.56 16.66 -12.08
CA GLN A 235 -10.97 15.68 -11.07
C GLN A 235 -10.97 16.40 -9.72
N LEU A 236 -12.14 16.56 -9.12
CA LEU A 236 -12.33 17.38 -7.93
C LEU A 236 -12.44 16.50 -6.67
N MET A 237 -11.35 16.47 -5.90
CA MET A 237 -11.20 15.63 -4.72
C MET A 237 -11.89 16.23 -3.48
N ALA A 238 -12.18 15.39 -2.48
CA ALA A 238 -12.63 15.77 -1.14
C ALA A 238 -13.90 16.64 -1.04
N ILE A 239 -14.77 16.58 -2.03
CA ILE A 239 -16.02 17.37 -2.04
C ILE A 239 -17.09 16.76 -1.14
N MET A 240 -17.19 15.42 -1.07
CA MET A 240 -18.08 14.76 -0.12
C MET A 240 -17.58 15.06 1.31
N GLU A 241 -18.48 15.48 2.19
CA GLU A 241 -18.09 15.97 3.52
C GLU A 241 -17.49 14.87 4.41
N HIS A 242 -16.32 15.19 4.96
CA HIS A 242 -15.43 14.30 5.70
C HIS A 242 -14.94 15.03 6.95
N ALA A 243 -15.08 14.47 8.15
CA ALA A 243 -14.78 15.18 9.40
C ALA A 243 -13.26 15.32 9.65
N TYR A 244 -12.46 14.35 9.20
CA TYR A 244 -11.00 14.36 9.33
C TYR A 244 -10.35 14.93 8.06
N TYR A 245 -9.88 16.18 8.10
CA TYR A 245 -9.33 16.88 6.92
C TYR A 245 -8.09 16.17 6.34
N ALA A 246 -7.23 15.61 7.20
CA ALA A 246 -6.06 14.83 6.77
C ALA A 246 -6.39 13.42 6.25
N SER A 247 -7.68 13.03 6.14
CA SER A 247 -8.10 11.91 5.29
C SER A 247 -8.09 12.23 3.80
N PHE A 248 -7.86 13.49 3.44
CA PHE A 248 -7.81 13.97 2.06
C PHE A 248 -9.14 13.76 1.29
N GLY A 249 -10.25 13.57 2.00
CA GLY A 249 -11.57 13.31 1.44
C GLY A 249 -12.07 11.88 1.60
N TYR A 250 -11.18 10.91 1.87
CA TYR A 250 -11.53 9.49 1.87
C TYR A 250 -12.41 9.08 3.07
N GLN A 251 -12.28 9.73 4.23
CA GLN A 251 -13.12 9.43 5.41
C GLN A 251 -14.46 10.17 5.34
N VAL A 252 -15.33 9.78 4.42
CA VAL A 252 -16.64 10.43 4.22
C VAL A 252 -17.59 10.18 5.41
N ASN A 253 -18.18 11.27 5.89
CA ASN A 253 -19.16 11.29 6.98
C ASN A 253 -20.59 11.53 6.45
N ASN A 254 -20.78 12.55 5.61
CA ASN A 254 -22.10 13.02 5.18
C ASN A 254 -22.18 13.06 3.65
N PHE A 255 -22.64 11.95 3.06
CA PHE A 255 -22.53 11.65 1.63
C PHE A 255 -23.24 12.68 0.72
N PHE A 256 -24.30 13.32 1.19
CA PHE A 256 -25.08 14.32 0.44
C PHE A 256 -24.67 15.78 0.73
N ALA A 257 -23.68 16.00 1.59
CA ALA A 257 -23.17 17.32 1.92
C ALA A 257 -21.92 17.64 1.11
N ALA A 258 -21.90 18.80 0.47
CA ALA A 258 -20.67 19.41 -0.03
C ALA A 258 -19.85 19.93 1.16
N SER A 259 -18.54 19.66 1.16
CA SER A 259 -17.64 19.96 2.27
C SER A 259 -17.68 21.44 2.62
N SER A 260 -18.12 21.71 3.86
CA SER A 260 -18.40 23.04 4.39
C SER A 260 -17.16 23.87 4.66
N ARG A 261 -15.97 23.24 4.67
CA ARG A 261 -14.69 23.93 4.85
C ARG A 261 -14.36 24.90 3.72
N TYR A 262 -14.86 24.62 2.50
CA TYR A 262 -14.55 25.43 1.32
C TYR A 262 -15.64 26.46 1.01
N GLY A 263 -16.82 26.36 1.65
CA GLY A 263 -17.95 27.28 1.48
C GLY A 263 -19.31 26.57 1.43
N PRO A 264 -20.42 27.34 1.32
CA PRO A 264 -21.77 26.81 1.14
C PRO A 264 -21.94 26.07 -0.21
N PRO A 265 -22.97 25.20 -0.33
CA PRO A 265 -23.29 24.46 -1.56
C PRO A 265 -23.44 25.32 -2.83
N GLU A 266 -23.91 26.56 -2.69
CA GLU A 266 -24.13 27.46 -3.82
C GLU A 266 -22.80 27.92 -4.46
N ASP A 267 -21.70 28.01 -3.70
CA ASP A 267 -20.38 28.34 -4.23
C ASP A 267 -19.78 27.18 -5.05
N LEU A 268 -20.06 25.93 -4.67
CA LEU A 268 -19.67 24.76 -5.47
C LEU A 268 -20.45 24.71 -6.79
N LYS A 269 -21.74 25.08 -6.79
CA LYS A 269 -22.51 25.22 -8.03
C LYS A 269 -21.92 26.30 -8.94
N GLU A 270 -21.47 27.42 -8.37
CA GLU A 270 -20.77 28.46 -9.13
C GLU A 270 -19.43 27.98 -9.71
N LEU A 271 -18.66 27.20 -8.96
CA LEU A 271 -17.41 26.59 -9.43
C LEU A 271 -17.66 25.72 -10.66
N VAL A 272 -18.63 24.79 -10.59
CA VAL A 272 -18.94 23.88 -11.71
C VAL A 272 -19.49 24.65 -12.92
N ASP A 273 -20.44 25.58 -12.73
CA ASP A 273 -20.99 26.40 -13.83
C ASP A 273 -19.91 27.27 -14.50
N THR A 274 -18.97 27.79 -13.72
CA THR A 274 -17.84 28.57 -14.25
C THR A 274 -16.85 27.68 -15.01
N ALA A 275 -16.57 26.46 -14.54
CA ALA A 275 -15.77 25.49 -15.27
C ALA A 275 -16.43 25.11 -16.61
N HIS A 276 -17.75 24.91 -16.62
CA HIS A 276 -18.54 24.68 -17.84
C HIS A 276 -18.46 25.86 -18.81
N SER A 277 -18.48 27.11 -18.32
CA SER A 277 -18.30 28.32 -19.14
C SER A 277 -16.95 28.34 -19.90
N LEU A 278 -15.92 27.72 -19.32
CA LEU A 278 -14.59 27.55 -19.93
C LEU A 278 -14.49 26.29 -20.80
N GLY A 279 -15.55 25.49 -20.90
CA GLY A 279 -15.54 24.20 -21.58
C GLY A 279 -14.65 23.17 -20.88
N LEU A 280 -14.60 23.18 -19.55
CA LEU A 280 -13.94 22.17 -18.72
C LEU A 280 -15.00 21.21 -18.16
N VAL A 281 -14.81 19.92 -18.39
CA VAL A 281 -15.57 18.84 -17.73
C VAL A 281 -15.17 18.81 -16.25
N VAL A 282 -16.12 18.60 -15.34
CA VAL A 282 -15.82 18.43 -13.90
C VAL A 282 -16.28 17.06 -13.43
N LEU A 283 -15.33 16.23 -13.00
CA LEU A 283 -15.55 14.93 -12.40
C LEU A 283 -15.44 15.05 -10.87
N LEU A 284 -16.28 14.30 -10.15
CA LEU A 284 -16.26 14.22 -8.69
C LEU A 284 -15.62 12.92 -8.22
N ASP A 285 -14.83 12.98 -7.14
CA ASP A 285 -14.43 11.80 -6.35
C ASP A 285 -15.62 11.26 -5.56
N VAL A 286 -15.97 9.99 -5.81
CA VAL A 286 -17.05 9.27 -5.13
C VAL A 286 -16.48 8.11 -4.34
N VAL A 287 -16.42 8.33 -3.03
CA VAL A 287 -15.97 7.32 -2.06
C VAL A 287 -17.17 6.48 -1.64
N HIS A 288 -17.56 5.53 -2.48
CA HIS A 288 -18.60 4.54 -2.17
C HIS A 288 -18.04 3.18 -1.74
N SER A 289 -16.72 3.06 -1.61
CA SER A 289 -16.05 1.84 -1.14
C SER A 289 -16.22 1.60 0.37
N HIS A 290 -16.27 2.68 1.15
CA HIS A 290 -16.37 2.65 2.61
C HIS A 290 -17.01 3.93 3.15
N ALA A 291 -17.23 3.98 4.47
CA ALA A 291 -17.63 5.18 5.20
C ALA A 291 -16.82 5.32 6.50
N SER A 292 -16.70 6.55 7.00
CA SER A 292 -16.06 6.82 8.29
C SER A 292 -16.75 6.06 9.43
N LYS A 293 -15.96 5.58 10.41
CA LYS A 293 -16.47 4.97 11.64
C LYS A 293 -17.12 5.96 12.62
N ASN A 294 -17.11 7.26 12.34
CA ASN A 294 -17.71 8.28 13.19
C ASN A 294 -19.22 8.04 13.42
N VAL A 295 -19.62 8.00 14.70
CA VAL A 295 -21.00 7.73 15.13
C VAL A 295 -21.82 9.01 15.38
N LEU A 296 -21.18 10.09 15.84
CA LEU A 296 -21.89 11.33 16.22
C LEU A 296 -22.24 12.21 15.01
N ASP A 297 -21.35 12.24 14.01
CA ASP A 297 -21.44 13.11 12.84
C ASP A 297 -21.23 12.37 11.50
N GLY A 298 -21.25 11.03 11.53
CA GLY A 298 -21.17 10.17 10.35
C GLY A 298 -22.31 9.15 10.30
N LEU A 299 -22.21 8.23 9.34
CA LEU A 299 -23.24 7.22 9.05
C LEU A 299 -23.13 5.97 9.95
N ASN A 300 -22.04 5.80 10.72
CA ASN A 300 -21.83 4.63 11.57
C ASN A 300 -22.83 4.58 12.75
N GLU A 301 -23.34 3.39 13.06
CA GLU A 301 -24.28 3.15 14.17
C GLU A 301 -25.44 4.17 14.21
N PHE A 302 -25.95 4.53 13.03
CA PHE A 302 -26.99 5.53 12.86
C PHE A 302 -28.25 5.18 13.64
N ASP A 303 -28.82 3.99 13.42
CA ASP A 303 -29.95 3.46 14.21
C ASP A 303 -29.52 2.61 15.43
N GLY A 304 -28.28 2.78 15.88
CA GLY A 304 -27.68 2.01 16.98
C GLY A 304 -27.34 0.56 16.64
N SER A 305 -27.50 0.12 15.39
CA SER A 305 -26.97 -1.16 14.90
C SER A 305 -25.69 -0.96 14.09
N ASP A 306 -24.80 -1.95 14.08
CA ASP A 306 -23.60 -1.92 13.24
C ASP A 306 -23.91 -2.23 11.76
N HIS A 307 -25.08 -2.79 11.45
CA HIS A 307 -25.38 -3.45 10.16
C HIS A 307 -26.54 -2.81 9.36
N GLN A 308 -26.91 -1.56 9.66
CA GLN A 308 -27.94 -0.85 8.90
C GLN A 308 -27.50 -0.58 7.46
N TYR A 309 -26.59 0.36 7.25
CA TYR A 309 -26.03 0.70 5.94
C TYR A 309 -24.86 -0.23 5.53
N PHE A 310 -24.35 -0.98 6.49
CA PHE A 310 -23.10 -1.74 6.42
C PHE A 310 -23.35 -3.23 6.63
N HIS A 311 -22.37 -4.07 6.35
CA HIS A 311 -22.44 -5.46 6.83
C HIS A 311 -22.24 -5.55 8.36
N GLU A 312 -22.68 -6.65 8.96
CA GLU A 312 -22.49 -6.96 10.38
C GLU A 312 -21.06 -7.46 10.65
N GLY A 313 -20.52 -7.12 11.83
CA GLY A 313 -19.28 -7.69 12.34
C GLY A 313 -18.07 -7.47 11.42
N GLY A 314 -17.30 -8.54 11.17
CA GLY A 314 -16.05 -8.50 10.40
C GLY A 314 -16.22 -8.06 8.94
N LYS A 315 -17.22 -8.58 8.21
CA LYS A 315 -17.49 -8.18 6.80
C LYS A 315 -17.82 -6.68 6.70
N GLY A 316 -18.31 -6.09 7.78
CA GLY A 316 -18.67 -4.67 7.87
C GLY A 316 -17.53 -3.71 8.19
N ARG A 317 -16.28 -4.16 8.26
CA ARG A 317 -15.14 -3.38 8.75
C ARG A 317 -13.92 -3.54 7.84
N HIS A 318 -13.29 -2.42 7.46
CA HIS A 318 -12.05 -2.41 6.72
C HIS A 318 -10.88 -2.18 7.70
N GLU A 319 -10.16 -3.23 8.07
CA GLU A 319 -9.17 -3.15 9.17
C GLU A 319 -8.04 -2.15 8.90
N LEU A 320 -7.51 -2.10 7.68
CA LEU A 320 -6.42 -1.18 7.31
C LEU A 320 -6.84 0.29 7.27
N TRP A 321 -8.12 0.58 7.01
CA TRP A 321 -8.64 1.97 6.91
C TRP A 321 -9.48 2.36 8.13
N ASP A 322 -9.61 1.48 9.12
CA ASP A 322 -10.38 1.73 10.36
C ASP A 322 -11.82 2.25 10.08
N SER A 323 -12.47 1.63 9.09
CA SER A 323 -13.67 2.14 8.40
C SER A 323 -14.82 1.12 8.30
N ARG A 324 -16.02 1.59 7.94
CA ARG A 324 -17.21 0.74 7.72
C ARG A 324 -17.40 0.38 6.24
N LEU A 325 -17.86 -0.84 5.95
CA LEU A 325 -18.09 -1.36 4.59
C LEU A 325 -19.57 -1.57 4.28
N PHE A 326 -20.03 -0.99 3.16
CA PHE A 326 -21.44 -0.99 2.75
C PHE A 326 -22.01 -2.38 2.47
N ASN A 327 -23.28 -2.56 2.80
CA ASN A 327 -24.06 -3.73 2.39
C ASN A 327 -24.72 -3.49 1.03
N TYR A 328 -23.94 -3.66 -0.05
CA TYR A 328 -24.40 -3.41 -1.43
C TYR A 328 -25.59 -4.29 -1.87
N GLY A 329 -25.86 -5.40 -1.16
CA GLY A 329 -27.02 -6.26 -1.39
C GLY A 329 -28.34 -5.75 -0.80
N ASN A 330 -28.33 -4.65 -0.03
CA ASN A 330 -29.52 -4.10 0.63
C ASN A 330 -30.24 -3.05 -0.24
N HIS A 331 -31.57 -3.16 -0.35
CA HIS A 331 -32.42 -2.25 -1.16
C HIS A 331 -32.29 -0.78 -0.77
N GLU A 332 -32.27 -0.43 0.52
CA GLU A 332 -32.14 0.98 0.95
C GLU A 332 -30.70 1.50 0.84
N VAL A 333 -29.68 0.62 0.91
CA VAL A 333 -28.28 0.98 0.63
C VAL A 333 -28.10 1.25 -0.87
N LEU A 334 -28.67 0.41 -1.74
CA LEU A 334 -28.73 0.69 -3.18
C LEU A 334 -29.47 1.99 -3.47
N ARG A 335 -30.58 2.27 -2.77
CA ARG A 335 -31.29 3.54 -2.91
C ARG A 335 -30.39 4.71 -2.52
N PHE A 336 -29.72 4.63 -1.37
CA PHE A 336 -28.82 5.66 -0.86
C PHE A 336 -27.69 5.96 -1.86
N LEU A 337 -26.90 4.94 -2.25
CA LEU A 337 -25.72 5.10 -3.10
C LEU A 337 -26.08 5.50 -4.54
N LEU A 338 -27.14 4.93 -5.15
CA LEU A 338 -27.57 5.34 -6.49
C LEU A 338 -28.20 6.75 -6.48
N SER A 339 -28.91 7.11 -5.40
CA SER A 339 -29.43 8.47 -5.25
C SER A 339 -28.35 9.50 -4.96
N ASN A 340 -27.22 9.10 -4.38
CA ASN A 340 -26.09 9.98 -4.16
C ASN A 340 -25.44 10.39 -5.49
N LEU A 341 -25.13 9.41 -6.35
CA LEU A 341 -24.67 9.67 -7.73
C LEU A 341 -25.64 10.58 -8.48
N ARG A 342 -26.95 10.28 -8.43
CA ARG A 342 -27.99 11.09 -9.07
C ARG A 342 -28.05 12.52 -8.54
N PHE A 343 -27.92 12.70 -7.23
CA PHE A 343 -27.90 13.99 -6.57
C PHE A 343 -26.73 14.86 -7.04
N TRP A 344 -25.51 14.32 -7.11
CA TRP A 344 -24.36 15.06 -7.62
C TRP A 344 -24.48 15.42 -9.11
N MET A 345 -25.11 14.57 -9.92
CA MET A 345 -25.41 14.88 -11.33
C MET A 345 -26.46 15.99 -11.51
N ASP A 346 -27.53 16.02 -10.70
CA ASP A 346 -28.66 16.95 -10.90
C ASP A 346 -28.54 18.26 -10.09
N GLU A 347 -28.05 18.23 -8.84
CA GLU A 347 -27.97 19.43 -7.96
C GLU A 347 -26.71 20.28 -8.25
N TYR A 348 -25.58 19.65 -8.59
CA TYR A 348 -24.28 20.33 -8.80
C TYR A 348 -23.76 20.25 -10.24
N GLN A 349 -24.42 19.49 -11.11
CA GLN A 349 -24.06 19.33 -12.53
C GLN A 349 -22.66 18.76 -12.81
N PHE A 350 -22.09 17.95 -11.91
CA PHE A 350 -20.87 17.17 -12.22
C PHE A 350 -21.06 16.30 -13.47
N ASP A 351 -20.05 16.20 -14.33
CA ASP A 351 -20.06 15.51 -15.63
C ASP A 351 -19.69 14.02 -15.57
N GLY A 352 -19.39 13.53 -14.37
CA GLY A 352 -18.97 12.17 -14.15
C GLY A 352 -18.26 12.01 -12.83
N PHE A 353 -17.69 10.82 -12.63
CA PHE A 353 -17.14 10.39 -11.35
C PHE A 353 -15.85 9.60 -11.50
N ARG A 354 -14.93 9.77 -10.55
CA ARG A 354 -13.99 8.72 -10.17
C ARG A 354 -14.62 7.96 -9.01
N PHE A 355 -14.63 6.63 -9.10
CA PHE A 355 -15.01 5.76 -8.00
C PHE A 355 -13.72 5.32 -7.32
N ASP A 356 -13.57 5.69 -6.05
CA ASP A 356 -12.33 5.50 -5.28
C ASP A 356 -12.38 4.21 -4.46
N GLY A 357 -11.24 3.53 -4.38
CA GLY A 357 -11.12 2.24 -3.70
C GLY A 357 -11.92 1.11 -4.37
N VAL A 358 -12.10 1.12 -5.70
CA VAL A 358 -12.85 0.06 -6.42
C VAL A 358 -12.23 -1.31 -6.15
N THR A 359 -10.90 -1.42 -6.01
CA THR A 359 -10.25 -2.66 -5.56
C THR A 359 -10.84 -3.20 -4.25
N SER A 360 -11.10 -2.33 -3.27
CA SER A 360 -11.70 -2.72 -1.99
C SER A 360 -13.14 -3.21 -2.14
N MET A 361 -13.88 -2.72 -3.15
CA MET A 361 -15.26 -3.12 -3.46
C MET A 361 -15.33 -4.43 -4.25
N LEU A 362 -14.30 -4.75 -5.04
CA LEU A 362 -14.26 -5.92 -5.91
C LEU A 362 -13.93 -7.21 -5.14
N TYR A 363 -13.19 -7.15 -4.03
CA TYR A 363 -12.70 -8.35 -3.33
C TYR A 363 -12.99 -8.33 -1.84
N ALA A 364 -13.34 -9.48 -1.27
CA ALA A 364 -13.56 -9.68 0.16
C ALA A 364 -12.27 -9.54 0.99
N HIS A 365 -11.10 -9.69 0.38
CA HIS A 365 -9.79 -9.36 0.97
C HIS A 365 -9.33 -7.92 0.66
N HIS A 366 -10.16 -7.13 -0.03
CA HIS A 366 -9.97 -5.72 -0.36
C HIS A 366 -8.67 -5.34 -1.11
N GLY A 367 -7.94 -6.33 -1.65
CA GLY A 367 -6.58 -6.15 -2.16
C GLY A 367 -5.48 -6.11 -1.09
N ILE A 368 -5.82 -6.14 0.20
CA ILE A 368 -4.86 -6.11 1.31
C ILE A 368 -3.99 -7.37 1.28
N GLY A 369 -2.67 -7.20 1.39
CA GLY A 369 -1.70 -8.30 1.44
C GLY A 369 -1.71 -9.23 0.20
N THR A 370 -2.39 -8.85 -0.88
CA THR A 370 -2.69 -9.73 -2.01
C THR A 370 -2.06 -9.20 -3.29
N GLY A 371 -1.16 -9.97 -3.88
CA GLY A 371 -0.57 -9.66 -5.19
C GLY A 371 -1.43 -10.21 -6.33
N PHE A 372 -1.66 -9.40 -7.37
CA PHE A 372 -2.33 -9.82 -8.60
C PHE A 372 -1.29 -10.21 -9.66
N SER A 373 -1.25 -11.47 -10.06
CA SER A 373 -0.28 -11.99 -11.05
C SER A 373 -0.75 -11.78 -12.49
N GLY A 374 -2.02 -11.39 -12.68
CA GLY A 374 -2.71 -11.42 -13.97
C GLY A 374 -3.37 -12.76 -14.28
N GLY A 375 -3.39 -13.70 -13.32
CA GLY A 375 -4.06 -14.99 -13.45
C GLY A 375 -5.57 -14.87 -13.28
N TYR A 376 -6.38 -15.24 -14.28
CA TYR A 376 -7.82 -14.87 -14.29
C TYR A 376 -8.65 -15.48 -13.14
N HIS A 377 -8.16 -16.55 -12.51
CA HIS A 377 -8.75 -17.12 -11.30
C HIS A 377 -8.75 -16.16 -10.10
N GLU A 378 -7.85 -15.17 -10.05
CA GLU A 378 -7.79 -14.11 -9.03
C GLU A 378 -9.00 -13.15 -9.16
N TYR A 379 -9.42 -12.87 -10.40
CA TYR A 379 -10.44 -11.87 -10.76
C TYR A 379 -11.87 -12.42 -10.87
N PHE A 380 -11.99 -13.75 -10.94
CA PHE A 380 -13.25 -14.48 -11.11
C PHE A 380 -13.39 -15.66 -10.13
N GLY A 381 -12.59 -15.64 -9.05
CA GLY A 381 -12.58 -16.62 -7.97
C GLY A 381 -13.69 -16.43 -6.94
N ALA A 382 -13.61 -17.17 -5.83
CA ALA A 382 -14.58 -17.13 -4.74
C ALA A 382 -14.48 -15.86 -3.87
N GLU A 383 -13.30 -15.23 -3.82
CA GLU A 383 -13.03 -14.04 -3.00
C GLU A 383 -13.55 -12.73 -3.62
N VAL A 384 -14.21 -12.77 -4.78
CA VAL A 384 -14.79 -11.59 -5.43
C VAL A 384 -16.13 -11.26 -4.80
N ASP A 385 -16.31 -10.03 -4.32
CA ASP A 385 -17.60 -9.58 -3.79
C ASP A 385 -18.57 -9.29 -4.95
N GLU A 386 -19.49 -10.22 -5.20
CA GLU A 386 -20.49 -10.07 -6.25
C GLU A 386 -21.53 -8.97 -5.95
N GLU A 387 -21.71 -8.58 -4.69
CA GLU A 387 -22.64 -7.52 -4.30
C GLU A 387 -22.03 -6.15 -4.70
N GLY A 388 -20.74 -5.96 -4.42
CA GLY A 388 -19.96 -4.80 -4.88
C GLY A 388 -19.91 -4.70 -6.41
N VAL A 389 -19.59 -5.80 -7.11
CA VAL A 389 -19.58 -5.83 -8.60
C VAL A 389 -20.95 -5.48 -9.18
N VAL A 390 -22.03 -6.05 -8.64
CA VAL A 390 -23.38 -5.78 -9.16
C VAL A 390 -23.83 -4.34 -8.87
N TYR A 391 -23.47 -3.77 -7.71
CA TYR A 391 -23.70 -2.34 -7.45
C TYR A 391 -23.01 -1.46 -8.51
N LEU A 392 -21.73 -1.73 -8.83
CA LEU A 392 -21.00 -0.97 -9.86
C LEU A 392 -21.62 -1.11 -11.27
N MET A 393 -22.17 -2.29 -11.59
CA MET A 393 -22.93 -2.49 -12.83
C MET A 393 -24.24 -1.67 -12.86
N LEU A 394 -24.98 -1.64 -11.75
CA LEU A 394 -26.23 -0.86 -11.62
C LEU A 394 -25.97 0.65 -11.66
N ALA A 395 -24.88 1.11 -11.03
CA ALA A 395 -24.43 2.49 -11.08
C ALA A 395 -24.09 2.91 -12.53
N ASN A 396 -23.31 2.11 -13.26
CA ASN A 396 -22.96 2.42 -14.64
C ASN A 396 -24.15 2.32 -15.61
N GLU A 397 -25.09 1.36 -15.43
CA GLU A 397 -26.36 1.30 -16.19
C GLU A 397 -27.16 2.58 -16.01
N MET A 398 -27.35 3.00 -14.75
CA MET A 398 -28.11 4.20 -14.42
C MET A 398 -27.45 5.45 -15.01
N LEU A 399 -26.15 5.64 -14.80
CA LEU A 399 -25.43 6.84 -15.22
C LEU A 399 -25.42 6.99 -16.74
N HIS A 400 -24.99 5.98 -17.49
CA HIS A 400 -24.90 6.08 -18.95
C HIS A 400 -26.26 6.14 -19.64
N ARG A 401 -27.31 5.57 -19.04
CA ARG A 401 -28.68 5.63 -19.57
C ARG A 401 -29.34 6.99 -19.36
N LEU A 402 -29.10 7.64 -18.22
CA LEU A 402 -29.65 8.96 -17.90
C LEU A 402 -28.81 10.11 -18.48
N TYR A 403 -27.49 9.93 -18.53
CA TYR A 403 -26.51 10.93 -18.94
C TYR A 403 -25.53 10.31 -19.97
N PRO A 404 -25.87 10.28 -21.27
CA PRO A 404 -25.05 9.59 -22.28
C PRO A 404 -23.62 10.14 -22.45
N GLU A 405 -23.38 11.40 -22.07
CA GLU A 405 -22.07 12.08 -22.11
C GLU A 405 -21.25 11.87 -20.82
N VAL A 406 -21.78 11.14 -19.82
CA VAL A 406 -21.10 10.91 -18.53
C VAL A 406 -19.76 10.21 -18.72
N ILE A 407 -18.83 10.45 -17.80
CA ILE A 407 -17.54 9.76 -17.71
C ILE A 407 -17.46 9.04 -16.37
N THR A 408 -17.17 7.74 -16.36
CA THR A 408 -16.88 7.00 -15.11
C THR A 408 -15.47 6.42 -15.12
N VAL A 409 -14.70 6.74 -14.09
CA VAL A 409 -13.32 6.28 -13.89
C VAL A 409 -13.28 5.34 -12.69
N ALA A 410 -12.63 4.18 -12.83
CA ALA A 410 -12.36 3.27 -11.72
C ALA A 410 -10.93 3.42 -11.18
N GLU A 411 -10.81 3.61 -9.87
CA GLU A 411 -9.56 3.40 -9.13
C GLU A 411 -9.41 1.92 -8.75
N ASP A 412 -8.89 1.13 -9.70
CA ASP A 412 -8.59 -0.28 -9.52
C ASP A 412 -7.10 -0.54 -9.75
N VAL A 413 -6.40 -1.02 -8.72
CA VAL A 413 -4.99 -1.44 -8.82
C VAL A 413 -4.88 -2.89 -9.32
N SER A 414 -5.88 -3.74 -9.06
CA SER A 414 -5.83 -5.17 -9.41
C SER A 414 -5.73 -5.41 -10.91
N GLY A 415 -6.40 -4.59 -11.71
CA GLY A 415 -6.48 -4.73 -13.15
C GLY A 415 -7.50 -5.75 -13.63
N MET A 416 -8.68 -5.73 -13.00
CA MET A 416 -9.77 -6.65 -13.31
C MET A 416 -10.15 -6.61 -14.81
N PRO A 417 -10.06 -7.75 -15.53
CA PRO A 417 -10.49 -7.82 -16.92
C PRO A 417 -11.98 -7.46 -17.08
N ALA A 418 -12.31 -6.72 -18.14
CA ALA A 418 -13.66 -6.26 -18.47
C ALA A 418 -14.29 -5.25 -17.49
N LEU A 419 -13.51 -4.66 -16.57
CA LEU A 419 -13.96 -3.55 -15.74
C LEU A 419 -14.38 -2.35 -16.59
N CYS A 420 -13.60 -2.03 -17.63
CA CYS A 420 -13.81 -0.88 -18.53
C CYS A 420 -14.37 -1.29 -19.89
N LEU A 421 -15.24 -2.32 -19.92
CA LEU A 421 -15.98 -2.74 -21.11
C LEU A 421 -17.49 -2.51 -20.94
N PRO A 422 -18.23 -2.24 -22.04
CA PRO A 422 -19.66 -2.01 -22.00
C PRO A 422 -20.47 -3.14 -21.35
N LEU A 423 -21.46 -2.75 -20.54
CA LEU A 423 -22.42 -3.66 -19.89
C LEU A 423 -23.07 -4.67 -20.85
N SER A 424 -23.41 -4.28 -22.08
CA SER A 424 -24.04 -5.18 -23.07
C SER A 424 -23.12 -6.32 -23.56
N LEU A 425 -21.81 -6.25 -23.29
CA LEU A 425 -20.86 -7.33 -23.53
C LEU A 425 -20.68 -8.24 -22.29
N GLY A 426 -21.13 -7.80 -21.11
CA GLY A 426 -20.83 -8.43 -19.82
C GLY A 426 -19.66 -7.82 -19.06
N GLY A 427 -19.22 -6.60 -19.42
CA GLY A 427 -18.31 -5.81 -18.60
C GLY A 427 -19.00 -5.12 -17.43
N VAL A 428 -18.24 -4.45 -16.56
CA VAL A 428 -18.77 -3.71 -15.40
C VAL A 428 -19.29 -2.31 -15.80
N GLY A 429 -18.82 -1.77 -16.93
CA GLY A 429 -19.35 -0.55 -17.53
C GLY A 429 -18.61 0.74 -17.18
N PHE A 430 -17.37 0.70 -16.69
CA PHE A 430 -16.56 1.91 -16.57
C PHE A 430 -16.07 2.41 -17.94
N ASP A 431 -15.85 3.72 -18.06
CA ASP A 431 -15.25 4.34 -19.24
C ASP A 431 -13.72 4.22 -19.25
N TYR A 432 -13.09 4.37 -18.08
CA TYR A 432 -11.64 4.34 -17.89
C TYR A 432 -11.27 3.69 -16.56
N ARG A 433 -10.03 3.21 -16.44
CA ARG A 433 -9.37 2.98 -15.14
C ARG A 433 -8.06 3.74 -15.03
N LEU A 434 -7.60 3.97 -13.81
CA LEU A 434 -6.27 4.52 -13.55
C LEU A 434 -5.15 3.50 -13.87
N ALA A 435 -4.07 3.96 -14.50
CA ALA A 435 -2.90 3.14 -14.83
C ALA A 435 -1.86 3.17 -13.68
N MET A 436 -2.27 2.68 -12.50
CA MET A 436 -1.58 2.89 -11.22
C MET A 436 -0.14 2.34 -11.15
N ALA A 437 0.25 1.41 -12.01
CA ALA A 437 1.62 0.87 -12.06
C ALA A 437 2.66 1.81 -12.71
N ILE A 438 2.24 2.91 -13.36
CA ILE A 438 3.15 3.85 -14.02
C ILE A 438 3.93 4.71 -13.00
N PRO A 439 3.29 5.33 -11.98
CA PRO A 439 4.01 5.99 -10.89
C PRO A 439 5.01 5.09 -10.17
N ASP A 440 4.59 3.89 -9.74
CA ASP A 440 5.46 2.94 -9.03
C ASP A 440 6.75 2.66 -9.80
N MET A 441 6.65 2.49 -11.12
CA MET A 441 7.80 2.32 -12.00
C MET A 441 8.71 3.56 -11.98
N TRP A 442 8.17 4.77 -12.11
CA TRP A 442 8.98 5.99 -12.13
C TRP A 442 9.66 6.25 -10.79
N ILE A 443 8.93 6.16 -9.67
CA ILE A 443 9.48 6.32 -8.33
C ILE A 443 10.57 5.27 -8.07
N LYS A 444 10.32 4.01 -8.39
CA LYS A 444 11.31 2.93 -8.24
C LYS A 444 12.57 3.20 -9.05
N ILE A 445 12.44 3.54 -10.33
CA ILE A 445 13.59 3.82 -11.20
C ILE A 445 14.39 5.03 -10.68
N LEU A 446 13.73 6.10 -10.24
CA LEU A 446 14.37 7.30 -9.68
C LEU A 446 15.02 7.07 -8.31
N LYS A 447 14.50 6.14 -7.51
CA LYS A 447 14.96 5.81 -6.15
C LYS A 447 16.10 4.79 -6.14
N GLU A 448 16.06 3.80 -7.03
CA GLU A 448 16.92 2.61 -6.97
C GLU A 448 17.94 2.53 -8.10
N THR A 449 17.75 3.23 -9.22
CA THR A 449 18.49 2.99 -10.48
C THR A 449 19.14 4.26 -11.04
N LYS A 450 20.41 4.16 -11.47
CA LYS A 450 21.11 5.26 -12.16
C LYS A 450 20.65 5.40 -13.61
N ASP A 451 20.70 6.60 -14.17
CA ASP A 451 20.28 6.91 -15.55
C ASP A 451 20.88 5.93 -16.61
N GLU A 452 22.16 5.57 -16.47
CA GLU A 452 22.85 4.62 -17.35
C GLU A 452 22.34 3.17 -17.26
N ASP A 453 21.71 2.80 -16.14
CA ASP A 453 21.20 1.47 -15.84
C ASP A 453 19.68 1.34 -16.10
N TRP A 454 19.00 2.41 -16.55
CA TRP A 454 17.56 2.36 -16.88
C TRP A 454 17.28 1.37 -18.00
N ASP A 455 16.38 0.40 -17.73
CA ASP A 455 15.87 -0.58 -18.69
C ASP A 455 14.76 0.05 -19.54
N ILE A 456 15.12 0.41 -20.77
CA ILE A 456 14.25 1.09 -21.72
C ILE A 456 13.13 0.15 -22.20
N GLY A 457 13.45 -1.14 -22.33
CA GLY A 457 12.51 -2.21 -22.63
C GLY A 457 11.40 -2.35 -21.59
N SER A 458 11.76 -2.29 -20.31
CA SER A 458 10.87 -2.34 -19.16
C SER A 458 10.00 -1.08 -19.05
N ILE A 459 10.59 0.11 -19.21
CA ILE A 459 9.82 1.38 -19.26
C ILE A 459 8.76 1.33 -20.38
N CYS A 460 9.19 0.95 -21.59
CA CYS A 460 8.28 0.80 -22.72
C CYS A 460 7.21 -0.26 -22.46
N TRP A 461 7.55 -1.37 -21.79
CA TRP A 461 6.63 -2.44 -21.45
C TRP A 461 5.56 -1.95 -20.48
N THR A 462 5.91 -1.39 -19.33
CA THR A 462 4.94 -0.93 -18.31
C THR A 462 3.96 0.10 -18.89
N LEU A 463 4.43 1.05 -19.69
CA LEU A 463 3.57 2.05 -20.35
C LEU A 463 2.62 1.44 -21.40
N THR A 464 2.91 0.25 -21.93
CA THR A 464 2.11 -0.40 -22.98
C THR A 464 1.42 -1.70 -22.57
N ASN A 465 1.72 -2.23 -21.38
CA ASN A 465 1.16 -3.47 -20.83
C ASN A 465 -0.26 -3.23 -20.28
N ARG A 466 -1.20 -2.97 -21.20
CA ARG A 466 -2.57 -2.55 -20.92
C ARG A 466 -3.56 -3.38 -21.75
N ARG A 467 -4.80 -3.51 -21.27
CA ARG A 467 -5.79 -4.41 -21.88
C ARG A 467 -6.35 -3.80 -23.17
N HIS A 468 -6.24 -4.51 -24.29
CA HIS A 468 -6.65 -3.95 -25.59
C HIS A 468 -8.18 -3.76 -25.67
N GLY A 469 -8.60 -2.50 -25.84
CA GLY A 469 -10.01 -2.11 -25.90
C GLY A 469 -10.60 -1.62 -24.59
N GLU A 470 -9.85 -1.69 -23.49
CA GLU A 470 -10.17 -1.03 -22.21
C GLU A 470 -9.34 0.25 -22.11
N LYS A 471 -9.99 1.41 -21.92
CA LYS A 471 -9.29 2.70 -21.88
C LYS A 471 -8.67 2.94 -20.51
N THR A 472 -7.49 3.56 -20.50
CA THR A 472 -6.75 3.87 -19.27
C THR A 472 -6.34 5.34 -19.19
N ILE A 473 -6.38 5.91 -17.99
CA ILE A 473 -5.83 7.24 -17.69
C ILE A 473 -4.42 7.05 -17.12
N ALA A 474 -3.41 7.63 -17.78
CA ALA A 474 -2.02 7.57 -17.38
C ALA A 474 -1.54 8.85 -16.71
N TYR A 475 -0.66 8.70 -15.74
CA TYR A 475 -0.05 9.77 -14.97
C TYR A 475 1.31 9.28 -14.47
N CYS A 476 2.22 10.21 -14.22
CA CYS A 476 3.59 9.89 -13.84
C CYS A 476 3.80 9.82 -12.33
N GLU A 477 2.97 10.52 -11.56
CA GLU A 477 2.93 10.61 -10.11
C GLU A 477 1.50 11.04 -9.70
N SER A 478 0.99 10.54 -8.59
CA SER A 478 -0.34 10.87 -8.05
C SER A 478 -0.27 11.89 -6.91
N HIS A 479 -1.43 12.14 -6.32
CA HIS A 479 -1.56 12.82 -5.04
C HIS A 479 -0.92 12.05 -3.87
N ASP A 480 -0.77 10.72 -3.93
CA ASP A 480 -0.11 9.90 -2.89
C ASP A 480 1.40 10.16 -2.84
N GLN A 481 2.08 10.14 -3.99
CA GLN A 481 3.51 10.47 -4.09
C GLN A 481 3.81 11.92 -3.67
N ALA A 482 2.79 12.78 -3.67
CA ALA A 482 2.92 14.14 -3.17
C ALA A 482 2.79 14.23 -1.64
N LEU A 483 2.26 13.22 -0.94
CA LEU A 483 2.07 13.24 0.53
C LEU A 483 3.38 13.04 1.31
N VAL A 484 3.37 13.47 2.57
CA VAL A 484 4.44 13.23 3.53
C VAL A 484 4.73 11.73 3.68
N GLY A 485 6.01 11.36 3.55
CA GLY A 485 6.45 9.97 3.56
C GLY A 485 7.04 9.52 2.22
N ASP A 486 6.64 10.16 1.12
CA ASP A 486 7.23 9.96 -0.21
C ASP A 486 7.81 11.28 -0.78
N LYS A 487 8.19 11.28 -2.06
CA LYS A 487 8.71 12.45 -2.79
C LYS A 487 8.07 12.56 -4.17
N THR A 488 7.77 13.79 -4.59
CA THR A 488 7.46 14.10 -6.00
C THR A 488 8.63 13.73 -6.91
N ILE A 489 8.36 13.51 -8.20
CA ILE A 489 9.39 13.26 -9.22
C ILE A 489 10.47 14.36 -9.20
N MET A 490 10.06 15.62 -9.02
CA MET A 490 11.01 16.73 -8.97
C MET A 490 11.89 16.69 -7.71
N MET A 491 11.32 16.34 -6.54
CA MET A 491 12.09 16.12 -5.31
C MET A 491 13.05 14.92 -5.42
N HIS A 492 12.67 13.84 -6.12
CA HIS A 492 13.57 12.73 -6.44
C HIS A 492 14.71 13.13 -7.39
N LEU A 493 14.43 14.02 -8.35
CA LEU A 493 15.40 14.41 -9.39
C LEU A 493 16.44 15.43 -8.92
N CYS A 494 16.07 16.34 -8.02
CA CYS A 494 16.89 17.50 -7.64
C CYS A 494 17.11 17.67 -6.13
N ASP A 495 16.27 17.09 -5.27
CA ASP A 495 16.35 17.14 -3.81
C ASP A 495 16.66 18.57 -3.29
N ALA A 496 17.66 18.73 -2.42
CA ALA A 496 18.05 20.01 -1.81
C ALA A 496 18.38 21.15 -2.82
N GLU A 497 18.80 20.84 -4.05
CA GLU A 497 19.12 21.90 -5.04
C GLU A 497 17.89 22.66 -5.51
N LEU A 498 16.66 22.16 -5.30
CA LEU A 498 15.44 22.91 -5.59
C LEU A 498 15.36 24.24 -4.84
N TYR A 499 15.87 24.28 -3.62
CA TYR A 499 15.81 25.46 -2.75
C TYR A 499 16.92 26.49 -3.05
N THR A 500 17.98 26.10 -3.76
CA THR A 500 19.15 26.96 -4.03
C THR A 500 19.34 27.31 -5.51
N ASN A 501 18.97 26.40 -6.41
CA ASN A 501 19.33 26.45 -7.83
C ASN A 501 18.12 26.50 -8.77
N MET A 502 16.91 26.77 -8.27
CA MET A 502 15.75 27.08 -9.11
C MET A 502 15.62 28.56 -9.52
N SER A 503 16.60 29.43 -9.21
CA SER A 503 16.62 30.80 -9.73
C SER A 503 17.36 30.92 -11.06
N ASN A 504 16.79 31.67 -12.01
CA ASN A 504 17.47 32.11 -13.24
C ASN A 504 18.77 32.90 -12.98
N LEU A 505 18.96 33.44 -11.77
CA LEU A 505 20.16 34.20 -11.37
C LEU A 505 21.27 33.31 -10.79
N THR A 506 20.96 32.08 -10.36
CA THR A 506 21.98 31.13 -9.87
C THR A 506 22.42 30.19 -11.01
N PRO A 507 23.62 29.59 -10.93
CA PRO A 507 24.10 28.67 -11.95
C PRO A 507 23.10 27.54 -12.21
N LEU A 508 22.87 27.23 -13.49
CA LEU A 508 22.19 26.00 -13.89
C LEU A 508 23.18 24.85 -13.65
N THR A 509 23.00 24.13 -12.54
CA THR A 509 23.84 22.99 -12.18
C THR A 509 23.47 21.78 -13.02
N PRO A 510 24.37 20.79 -13.18
CA PRO A 510 24.05 19.53 -13.85
C PRO A 510 22.88 18.77 -13.21
N VAL A 511 22.61 18.98 -11.91
CA VAL A 511 21.49 18.38 -11.18
C VAL A 511 20.16 19.04 -11.56
N ILE A 512 20.07 20.37 -11.56
CA ILE A 512 18.85 21.08 -12.01
C ILE A 512 18.60 20.88 -13.51
N ASP A 513 19.66 20.90 -14.33
CA ASP A 513 19.55 20.61 -15.77
C ASP A 513 19.02 19.19 -16.03
N ARG A 514 19.61 18.18 -15.37
CA ARG A 514 19.10 16.79 -15.38
C ARG A 514 17.63 16.73 -14.97
N GLY A 515 17.28 17.34 -13.84
CA GLY A 515 15.92 17.22 -13.30
C GLY A 515 14.88 17.91 -14.16
N MET A 516 15.14 19.14 -14.62
CA MET A 516 14.25 19.83 -15.55
C MET A 516 14.08 19.04 -16.86
N ALA A 517 15.15 18.48 -17.41
CA ALA A 517 15.09 17.67 -18.63
C ALA A 517 14.27 16.38 -18.43
N LEU A 518 14.60 15.59 -17.40
CA LEU A 518 13.92 14.32 -17.12
C LEU A 518 12.45 14.52 -16.71
N HIS A 519 12.11 15.56 -15.94
CA HIS A 519 10.73 15.91 -15.60
C HIS A 519 9.87 16.10 -16.87
N LYS A 520 10.35 16.90 -17.82
CA LYS A 520 9.67 17.11 -19.12
C LYS A 520 9.55 15.80 -19.91
N MET A 521 10.62 15.01 -19.97
CA MET A 521 10.65 13.75 -20.73
C MET A 521 9.75 12.66 -20.14
N ILE A 522 9.75 12.46 -18.82
CA ILE A 522 8.91 11.47 -18.12
C ILE A 522 7.43 11.79 -18.34
N ARG A 523 7.04 13.06 -18.19
CA ARG A 523 5.66 13.53 -18.40
C ARG A 523 5.24 13.33 -19.86
N LEU A 524 6.06 13.73 -20.83
CA LEU A 524 5.75 13.54 -22.26
C LEU A 524 5.74 12.06 -22.70
N LEU A 525 6.64 11.22 -22.17
CA LEU A 525 6.63 9.79 -22.48
C LEU A 525 5.37 9.12 -21.93
N THR A 526 4.98 9.47 -20.70
CA THR A 526 3.76 8.96 -20.07
C THR A 526 2.50 9.41 -20.81
N HIS A 527 2.41 10.70 -21.17
CA HIS A 527 1.30 11.28 -21.96
C HIS A 527 1.23 10.70 -23.39
N GLY A 528 2.39 10.51 -24.03
CA GLY A 528 2.47 9.96 -25.39
C GLY A 528 2.19 8.46 -25.48
N LEU A 529 2.63 7.66 -24.52
CA LEU A 529 2.65 6.19 -24.62
C LEU A 529 1.75 5.46 -23.62
N GLY A 530 1.52 6.06 -22.45
CA GLY A 530 1.00 5.40 -21.24
C GLY A 530 -0.52 5.18 -21.17
N GLY A 531 -1.35 5.90 -21.92
CA GLY A 531 -2.81 5.84 -21.76
C GLY A 531 -3.63 6.45 -22.90
N GLU A 532 -4.96 6.37 -22.77
CA GLU A 532 -5.99 7.00 -23.62
C GLU A 532 -6.59 8.26 -22.97
N GLY A 533 -6.18 8.54 -21.73
CA GLY A 533 -6.28 9.83 -21.07
C GLY A 533 -4.98 10.13 -20.32
N TYR A 534 -4.78 11.39 -19.96
CA TYR A 534 -3.68 11.87 -19.11
C TYR A 534 -4.24 12.52 -17.85
N LEU A 535 -3.57 12.34 -16.70
CA LEU A 535 -3.89 13.01 -15.44
C LEU A 535 -2.63 13.66 -14.85
N ASN A 536 -2.84 14.80 -14.19
CA ASN A 536 -1.82 15.52 -13.44
C ASN A 536 -2.42 16.08 -12.13
N PHE A 537 -1.77 15.81 -11.00
CA PHE A 537 -2.13 16.40 -9.71
C PHE A 537 -1.58 17.82 -9.55
N GLU A 538 -2.36 18.71 -8.94
CA GLU A 538 -2.05 20.14 -8.86
C GLU A 538 -0.68 20.45 -8.25
N GLY A 539 0.13 21.25 -8.95
CA GLY A 539 1.51 21.57 -8.59
C GLY A 539 2.55 20.73 -9.33
N ASN A 540 2.25 19.47 -9.63
CA ASN A 540 3.20 18.57 -10.30
C ASN A 540 3.43 18.98 -11.77
N GLU A 541 2.57 19.83 -12.36
CA GLU A 541 2.78 20.31 -13.73
C GLU A 541 4.06 21.16 -13.88
N PHE A 542 4.44 21.86 -12.80
CA PHE A 542 5.62 22.72 -12.76
C PHE A 542 6.74 22.18 -11.86
N GLY A 543 6.63 20.95 -11.36
CA GLY A 543 7.60 20.36 -10.44
C GLY A 543 7.63 21.08 -9.08
N HIS A 544 6.46 21.20 -8.44
CA HIS A 544 6.33 21.80 -7.10
C HIS A 544 7.34 21.18 -6.11
N PRO A 545 8.07 22.00 -5.32
CA PRO A 545 9.03 21.52 -4.32
C PRO A 545 8.32 20.97 -3.07
N GLU A 546 9.10 20.55 -2.07
CA GLU A 546 8.57 20.07 -0.78
C GLU A 546 7.65 18.83 -0.97
N TRP A 547 6.66 18.69 -0.08
CA TRP A 547 5.60 17.68 -0.11
C TRP A 547 4.31 18.29 0.44
N LEU A 548 3.21 17.56 0.35
CA LEU A 548 1.90 17.87 0.92
C LEU A 548 1.78 17.18 2.29
N ASP A 549 1.44 17.92 3.33
CA ASP A 549 1.10 17.36 4.64
C ASP A 549 -0.07 18.14 5.21
N PHE A 550 -1.05 17.43 5.76
CA PHE A 550 -2.28 18.02 6.29
C PHE A 550 -2.18 18.27 7.80
N PRO A 551 -2.92 19.24 8.36
CA PRO A 551 -2.96 19.49 9.79
C PRO A 551 -3.34 18.22 10.58
N ARG A 552 -2.41 17.73 11.40
CA ARG A 552 -2.58 16.57 12.28
C ARG A 552 -1.68 16.69 13.51
N GLU A 553 -1.90 15.86 14.53
CA GLU A 553 -1.12 15.87 15.77
C GLU A 553 0.40 15.79 15.52
N GLY A 554 0.82 14.85 14.66
CA GLY A 554 2.24 14.63 14.31
C GLY A 554 2.95 15.79 13.61
N ASN A 555 2.24 16.86 13.21
CA ASN A 555 2.83 18.11 12.72
C ASN A 555 2.30 19.36 13.44
N GLN A 556 1.76 19.20 14.66
CA GLN A 556 1.18 20.27 15.49
C GLN A 556 0.03 21.03 14.81
N ASN A 557 -0.79 20.32 14.02
CA ASN A 557 -1.89 20.88 13.22
C ASN A 557 -1.43 21.98 12.24
N SER A 558 -0.25 21.81 11.64
CA SER A 558 0.36 22.79 10.75
C SER A 558 -0.29 22.80 9.36
N PHE A 559 -0.60 24.00 8.87
CA PHE A 559 -1.00 24.25 7.48
C PHE A 559 0.20 24.54 6.56
N TRP A 560 1.45 24.46 7.06
CA TRP A 560 2.65 24.87 6.30
C TRP A 560 2.80 24.16 4.95
N TYR A 561 2.50 22.86 4.91
CA TYR A 561 2.55 22.03 3.69
C TYR A 561 1.17 21.81 3.06
N ALA A 562 0.08 22.22 3.71
CA ALA A 562 -1.30 22.05 3.25
C ALA A 562 -1.73 23.14 2.24
N ARG A 563 -0.88 23.41 1.25
CA ARG A 563 -0.97 24.55 0.33
C ARG A 563 -0.28 24.29 -1.01
N ARG A 564 -0.51 25.16 -2.00
CA ARG A 564 0.15 25.14 -3.31
C ARG A 564 0.83 26.47 -3.61
N GLN A 565 2.15 26.41 -3.80
CA GLN A 565 3.02 27.56 -4.05
C GLN A 565 2.93 28.04 -5.52
N LEU A 566 1.72 28.32 -5.99
CA LEU A 566 1.42 28.67 -7.39
C LEU A 566 2.21 29.89 -7.90
N ASN A 567 2.50 30.83 -6.98
CA ASN A 567 3.34 32.01 -7.17
C ASN A 567 4.76 31.67 -7.69
N LEU A 568 5.27 30.45 -7.46
CA LEU A 568 6.56 30.01 -8.00
C LEU A 568 6.60 29.99 -9.54
N THR A 569 5.43 29.85 -10.20
CA THR A 569 5.30 29.90 -11.67
C THR A 569 5.09 31.29 -12.22
N GLU A 570 4.77 32.27 -11.37
CA GLU A 570 4.51 33.66 -11.75
C GLU A 570 5.78 34.53 -11.63
N ASP A 571 6.76 34.10 -10.84
CA ASP A 571 8.07 34.74 -10.74
C ASP A 571 8.97 34.36 -11.92
N ASN A 572 9.13 35.31 -12.85
CA ASN A 572 10.01 35.17 -14.01
C ASN A 572 11.51 35.02 -13.65
N LEU A 573 11.91 35.22 -12.38
CA LEU A 573 13.26 34.91 -11.88
C LEU A 573 13.44 33.45 -11.46
N LEU A 574 12.39 32.61 -11.49
CA LEU A 574 12.45 31.20 -11.13
C LEU A 574 12.26 30.26 -12.32
N ARG A 575 12.81 29.04 -12.23
CA ARG A 575 12.84 28.03 -13.30
C ARG A 575 11.54 27.22 -13.41
N TYR A 576 10.65 27.26 -12.42
CA TYR A 576 9.35 26.57 -12.44
C TYR A 576 8.46 27.01 -13.62
N GLN A 577 8.57 28.28 -14.06
CA GLN A 577 7.88 28.80 -15.25
C GLN A 577 8.11 27.94 -16.51
N TYR A 578 9.31 27.35 -16.67
CA TYR A 578 9.69 26.58 -17.84
C TYR A 578 9.05 25.18 -17.87
N LEU A 579 8.87 24.58 -16.68
CA LEU A 579 8.17 23.29 -16.54
C LEU A 579 6.67 23.48 -16.77
N ASN A 580 6.11 24.57 -16.21
CA ASN A 580 4.73 25.00 -16.44
C ASN A 580 4.44 25.27 -17.93
N GLU A 581 5.33 25.97 -18.63
CA GLU A 581 5.19 26.24 -20.07
C GLU A 581 5.33 24.96 -20.91
N PHE A 582 6.21 24.03 -20.52
CA PHE A 582 6.28 22.73 -21.19
C PHE A 582 4.98 21.94 -21.06
N ASP A 583 4.38 21.91 -19.88
CA ASP A 583 3.09 21.25 -19.65
C ASP A 583 2.00 21.81 -20.57
N ARG A 584 1.92 23.15 -20.63
CA ARG A 584 1.00 23.87 -21.51
C ARG A 584 1.21 23.49 -22.97
N LEU A 585 2.45 23.47 -23.44
CA LEU A 585 2.77 23.13 -24.82
C LEU A 585 2.50 21.65 -25.14
N MET A 586 2.73 20.74 -24.19
CA MET A 586 2.40 19.31 -24.29
C MET A 586 0.89 19.12 -24.48
N ASN A 587 0.05 19.67 -23.59
CA ASN A 587 -1.40 19.54 -23.64
C ASN A 587 -2.01 20.20 -24.89
N LEU A 588 -1.53 21.40 -25.28
CA LEU A 588 -1.97 22.08 -26.50
C LEU A 588 -1.48 21.42 -27.79
N CYS A 589 -0.43 20.60 -27.73
CA CYS A 589 0.00 19.77 -28.85
C CYS A 589 -0.89 18.52 -28.96
N GLU A 590 -1.28 17.88 -27.85
CA GLU A 590 -2.23 16.76 -27.90
C GLU A 590 -3.61 17.20 -28.38
N GLU A 591 -4.14 18.33 -27.93
CA GLU A 591 -5.42 18.88 -28.42
C GLU A 591 -5.44 19.07 -29.95
N LYS A 592 -4.28 19.33 -30.57
CA LYS A 592 -4.16 19.52 -32.03
C LYS A 592 -3.91 18.22 -32.80
N LEU A 593 -3.31 17.21 -32.18
CA LEU A 593 -2.83 15.99 -32.84
C LEU A 593 -3.56 14.70 -32.41
N GLY A 594 -4.34 14.75 -31.33
CA GLY A 594 -5.25 13.69 -30.90
C GLY A 594 -4.60 12.37 -30.49
N TRP A 595 -3.35 12.37 -30.04
CA TRP A 595 -2.63 11.11 -29.85
C TRP A 595 -3.18 10.24 -28.71
N LEU A 596 -3.85 10.79 -27.68
CA LEU A 596 -4.42 9.97 -26.60
C LEU A 596 -5.61 9.14 -27.11
N HIS A 597 -6.45 9.71 -27.98
CA HIS A 597 -7.58 8.97 -28.59
C HIS A 597 -7.19 8.21 -29.87
N ALA A 598 -5.94 8.31 -30.31
CA ALA A 598 -5.38 7.45 -31.34
C ALA A 598 -5.10 6.04 -30.78
N PRO A 599 -5.14 4.99 -31.64
CA PRO A 599 -4.75 3.64 -31.26
C PRO A 599 -3.35 3.57 -30.62
N GLN A 600 -3.12 2.50 -29.85
CA GLN A 600 -1.85 2.25 -29.16
C GLN A 600 -0.64 2.38 -30.09
N ALA A 601 0.41 3.04 -29.59
CA ALA A 601 1.60 3.39 -30.36
C ALA A 601 2.34 2.17 -30.94
N TYR A 602 2.98 2.37 -32.09
CA TYR A 602 3.96 1.42 -32.61
C TYR A 602 5.37 1.86 -32.16
N ILE A 603 5.95 1.14 -31.20
CA ILE A 603 7.34 1.35 -30.77
C ILE A 603 8.27 0.73 -31.82
N SER A 604 8.96 1.58 -32.59
CA SER A 604 9.94 1.15 -33.59
C SER A 604 11.32 0.95 -32.97
N LEU A 605 11.68 1.68 -31.91
CA LEU A 605 12.96 1.56 -31.24
C LEU A 605 12.84 1.69 -29.73
N LYS A 606 13.57 0.82 -29.02
CA LYS A 606 13.79 0.83 -27.57
C LYS A 606 15.20 0.27 -27.35
N HIS A 607 16.20 1.16 -27.40
CA HIS A 607 17.60 0.77 -27.52
C HIS A 607 18.33 0.95 -26.18
N GLU A 608 18.73 -0.16 -25.55
CA GLU A 608 19.30 -0.14 -24.19
C GLU A 608 20.65 0.57 -24.07
N GLY A 609 21.52 0.46 -25.08
CA GLY A 609 22.84 1.10 -25.08
C GLY A 609 22.71 2.61 -25.21
N ASP A 610 22.28 3.06 -26.40
CA ASP A 610 22.00 4.47 -26.72
C ASP A 610 20.93 5.14 -25.82
N LYS A 611 20.16 4.40 -25.03
CA LYS A 611 19.02 4.88 -24.22
C LYS A 611 17.96 5.65 -25.05
N VAL A 612 17.75 5.24 -26.31
CA VAL A 612 16.82 5.90 -27.25
C VAL A 612 15.50 5.14 -27.39
N ILE A 613 14.38 5.86 -27.30
CA ILE A 613 13.03 5.38 -27.60
C ILE A 613 12.51 6.11 -28.85
N VAL A 614 11.92 5.36 -29.79
CA VAL A 614 11.17 5.92 -30.93
C VAL A 614 9.84 5.19 -31.10
N PHE A 615 8.74 5.93 -31.18
CA PHE A 615 7.42 5.37 -31.48
C PHE A 615 6.57 6.30 -32.36
N GLU A 616 5.64 5.71 -33.10
CA GLU A 616 4.59 6.42 -33.85
C GLU A 616 3.25 6.28 -33.12
N ARG A 617 2.56 7.39 -32.84
CA ARG A 617 1.19 7.40 -32.30
C ARG A 617 0.37 8.53 -32.92
N GLY A 618 -0.81 8.19 -33.44
CA GLY A 618 -1.52 9.08 -34.38
C GLY A 618 -0.62 9.38 -35.59
N ASP A 619 -0.57 10.65 -35.99
CA ASP A 619 0.34 11.13 -37.05
C ASP A 619 1.73 11.57 -36.52
N GLY A 620 1.95 11.51 -35.21
CA GLY A 620 3.19 11.94 -34.55
C GLY A 620 4.26 10.85 -34.47
N VAL A 621 5.52 11.23 -34.74
CA VAL A 621 6.72 10.41 -34.50
C VAL A 621 7.44 10.97 -33.27
N PHE A 622 7.43 10.23 -32.18
CA PHE A 622 8.04 10.61 -30.92
C PHE A 622 9.45 10.02 -30.82
N ILE A 623 10.41 10.83 -30.40
CA ILE A 623 11.79 10.42 -30.14
C ILE A 623 12.20 10.92 -28.75
N PHE A 624 12.83 10.04 -27.97
CA PHE A 624 13.43 10.36 -26.67
C PHE A 624 14.86 9.83 -26.63
N ASN A 625 15.80 10.64 -26.14
CA ASN A 625 17.16 10.21 -25.80
C ASN A 625 17.34 10.38 -24.28
N PHE A 626 17.22 9.29 -23.52
CA PHE A 626 17.43 9.25 -22.07
C PHE A 626 18.91 9.12 -21.67
N HIS A 627 19.84 9.07 -22.64
CA HIS A 627 21.26 8.90 -22.33
C HIS A 627 21.77 10.09 -21.49
N PRO A 628 22.50 9.86 -20.38
CA PRO A 628 22.94 10.94 -19.49
C PRO A 628 23.95 11.90 -20.14
N THR A 629 24.81 11.42 -21.04
CA THR A 629 25.88 12.20 -21.70
C THR A 629 25.80 12.27 -23.23
N GLU A 630 25.62 11.14 -23.91
CA GLU A 630 25.75 11.03 -25.38
C GLU A 630 24.63 11.73 -26.17
N SER A 631 25.06 12.50 -27.16
CA SER A 631 24.19 13.21 -28.12
C SER A 631 24.41 12.63 -29.50
N PHE A 632 23.34 12.19 -30.17
CA PHE A 632 23.46 11.46 -31.42
C PHE A 632 23.21 12.35 -32.64
N THR A 633 24.22 12.46 -33.50
CA THR A 633 24.14 13.10 -34.83
C THR A 633 23.87 12.05 -35.90
N ASP A 634 23.06 12.40 -36.90
CA ASP A 634 22.60 11.51 -37.98
C ASP A 634 22.00 10.17 -37.48
N TYR A 635 21.30 10.22 -36.34
CA TYR A 635 20.67 9.05 -35.74
C TYR A 635 19.53 8.57 -36.63
N ARG A 636 19.51 7.29 -37.01
CA ARG A 636 18.53 6.77 -37.97
C ARG A 636 17.28 6.24 -37.28
N ILE A 637 16.14 6.85 -37.57
CA ILE A 637 14.83 6.44 -37.06
C ILE A 637 13.95 5.89 -38.19
N GLY A 638 13.13 4.89 -37.87
CA GLY A 638 12.16 4.29 -38.80
C GLY A 638 10.84 5.06 -38.80
N ILE A 639 10.25 5.28 -39.97
CA ILE A 639 8.97 5.99 -40.17
C ILE A 639 8.11 5.26 -41.21
N ASN A 640 6.82 5.07 -40.94
CA ASN A 640 5.94 4.27 -41.80
C ASN A 640 5.41 5.03 -43.02
N VAL A 641 5.07 6.31 -42.86
CA VAL A 641 4.51 7.16 -43.92
C VAL A 641 5.64 7.98 -44.55
N PRO A 642 5.86 7.91 -45.89
CA PRO A 642 6.86 8.74 -46.53
C PRO A 642 6.42 10.21 -46.53
N GLY A 643 7.35 11.14 -46.31
CA GLY A 643 7.02 12.55 -46.14
C GLY A 643 8.20 13.47 -45.88
N THR A 644 7.89 14.68 -45.41
CA THR A 644 8.86 15.69 -44.98
C THR A 644 8.43 16.18 -43.60
N TYR A 645 8.98 15.55 -42.58
CA TYR A 645 8.60 15.79 -41.19
C TYR A 645 9.23 17.08 -40.66
N LYS A 646 8.57 17.69 -39.67
CA LYS A 646 9.05 18.84 -38.90
C LYS A 646 8.82 18.61 -37.41
N CYS A 647 9.68 19.18 -36.58
CA CYS A 647 9.46 19.19 -35.14
C CYS A 647 8.27 20.10 -34.77
N VAL A 648 7.36 19.60 -33.94
CA VAL A 648 6.16 20.30 -33.45
C VAL A 648 6.12 20.46 -31.93
N LEU A 649 6.94 19.70 -31.21
CA LEU A 649 7.20 19.85 -29.77
C LEU A 649 8.64 19.42 -29.49
N ASN A 650 9.38 20.21 -28.72
CA ASN A 650 10.80 20.01 -28.39
C ASN A 650 11.03 20.28 -26.90
N THR A 651 11.59 19.34 -26.15
CA THR A 651 11.92 19.58 -24.72
C THR A 651 13.17 20.45 -24.53
N ASP A 652 13.97 20.65 -25.58
CA ASP A 652 15.22 21.40 -25.55
C ASP A 652 15.07 22.87 -25.96
N SER A 653 13.87 23.36 -26.31
CA SER A 653 13.70 24.77 -26.69
C SER A 653 13.92 25.71 -25.51
N LYS A 654 14.44 26.91 -25.79
CA LYS A 654 14.73 27.92 -24.76
C LYS A 654 13.51 28.32 -23.92
N GLU A 655 12.33 28.37 -24.53
CA GLU A 655 11.05 28.71 -23.88
C GLU A 655 10.63 27.71 -22.79
N VAL A 656 11.11 26.47 -22.86
CA VAL A 656 10.93 25.44 -21.81
C VAL A 656 12.21 25.16 -21.02
N GLY A 657 13.15 26.11 -21.01
CA GLY A 657 14.39 26.03 -20.24
C GLY A 657 15.34 24.93 -20.70
N GLY A 658 15.34 24.61 -22.01
CA GLY A 658 16.36 23.77 -22.64
C GLY A 658 17.52 24.58 -23.23
N HIS A 659 18.44 23.90 -23.93
CA HIS A 659 19.70 24.47 -24.44
C HIS A 659 19.62 25.01 -25.88
N ASP A 660 18.44 24.95 -26.49
CA ASP A 660 18.13 25.46 -27.83
C ASP A 660 18.96 24.84 -28.97
N ARG A 661 19.30 23.54 -28.86
CA ARG A 661 20.22 22.86 -29.79
C ARG A 661 19.54 22.31 -31.07
N ILE A 662 18.21 22.30 -31.12
CA ILE A 662 17.42 21.74 -32.24
C ILE A 662 16.69 22.87 -32.98
N ASP A 663 17.06 23.15 -34.23
CA ASP A 663 16.31 24.09 -35.07
C ASP A 663 14.98 23.48 -35.54
N ILE A 664 13.87 24.00 -35.00
CA ILE A 664 12.50 23.61 -35.31
C ILE A 664 12.12 23.80 -36.80
N ASN A 665 12.87 24.60 -37.55
CA ASN A 665 12.66 24.80 -38.99
C ASN A 665 13.19 23.65 -39.85
N THR A 666 14.00 22.76 -39.28
CA THR A 666 14.61 21.61 -39.95
C THR A 666 13.55 20.73 -40.60
N ARG A 667 13.85 20.25 -41.81
CA ARG A 667 12.98 19.37 -42.60
C ARG A 667 13.59 17.98 -42.69
N TYR A 668 12.93 17.01 -42.06
CA TYR A 668 13.37 15.61 -42.01
C TYR A 668 12.73 14.84 -43.17
N HIS A 669 13.48 14.64 -44.25
CA HIS A 669 13.02 13.95 -45.44
C HIS A 669 13.17 12.42 -45.28
N THR A 670 12.12 11.66 -45.57
CA THR A 670 12.16 10.19 -45.47
C THR A 670 12.78 9.54 -46.72
N THR A 671 13.65 8.55 -46.52
CA THR A 671 14.18 7.67 -47.57
C THR A 671 13.41 6.34 -47.58
N ALA A 672 12.96 5.90 -48.76
CA ALA A 672 12.20 4.66 -48.94
C ALA A 672 13.09 3.42 -48.84
N MET A 673 13.26 2.91 -47.63
CA MET A 673 14.02 1.71 -47.27
C MET A 673 13.58 1.26 -45.88
N GLU A 674 13.50 -0.06 -45.65
CA GLU A 674 13.09 -0.59 -44.36
C GLU A 674 14.12 -0.30 -43.25
N TRP A 675 13.65 0.15 -42.10
CA TRP A 675 14.44 0.31 -40.89
C TRP A 675 13.56 0.08 -39.66
N ASN A 676 14.00 -0.76 -38.72
CA ASN A 676 13.29 -1.07 -37.48
C ASN A 676 11.78 -1.39 -37.68
N GLY A 677 11.47 -2.23 -38.67
CA GLY A 677 10.10 -2.64 -38.99
C GLY A 677 9.20 -1.55 -39.61
N ARG A 678 9.77 -0.40 -40.01
CA ARG A 678 9.07 0.69 -40.70
C ARG A 678 9.55 0.82 -42.15
N LYS A 679 8.66 1.26 -43.05
CA LYS A 679 8.88 1.25 -44.52
C LYS A 679 9.89 2.27 -45.03
N ASN A 680 10.17 3.31 -44.24
CA ASN A 680 11.08 4.40 -44.58
C ASN A 680 11.95 4.70 -43.35
N TRP A 681 13.00 5.49 -43.56
CA TRP A 681 13.78 6.07 -42.46
C TRP A 681 14.13 7.53 -42.70
N THR A 682 14.48 8.25 -41.64
CA THR A 682 15.13 9.56 -41.73
C THR A 682 16.27 9.65 -40.70
N HIS A 683 17.16 10.61 -40.89
CA HIS A 683 18.19 10.95 -39.91
C HIS A 683 17.74 12.14 -39.07
N ILE A 684 18.12 12.14 -37.80
CA ILE A 684 17.86 13.25 -36.86
C ILE A 684 19.14 13.60 -36.07
N TYR A 685 19.13 14.78 -35.47
CA TYR A 685 20.02 15.11 -34.36
C TYR A 685 19.21 15.10 -33.07
N ILE A 686 19.64 14.32 -32.07
CA ILE A 686 18.94 14.18 -30.78
C ILE A 686 19.96 14.30 -29.62
N PRO A 687 20.04 15.47 -28.95
CA PRO A 687 20.93 15.67 -27.81
C PRO A 687 20.60 14.76 -26.61
N CYS A 688 21.56 14.59 -25.71
CA CYS A 688 21.36 13.90 -24.42
C CYS A 688 20.25 14.57 -23.59
N ARG A 689 19.44 13.73 -22.92
CA ARG A 689 18.25 14.12 -22.15
C ARG A 689 17.32 15.09 -22.91
N THR A 690 16.92 14.70 -24.12
CA THR A 690 15.93 15.45 -24.91
C THR A 690 14.86 14.55 -25.52
N ALA A 691 13.70 15.14 -25.80
CA ALA A 691 12.66 14.52 -26.59
C ALA A 691 12.06 15.49 -27.61
N MET A 692 11.62 14.94 -28.74
CA MET A 692 10.94 15.67 -29.81
C MET A 692 9.77 14.88 -30.38
N ASN A 693 8.73 15.58 -30.80
CA ASN A 693 7.63 15.03 -31.60
C ASN A 693 7.72 15.64 -33.02
N LEU A 694 7.75 14.77 -34.03
CA LEU A 694 7.78 15.15 -35.44
C LEU A 694 6.44 14.85 -36.12
N LEU A 695 5.97 15.79 -36.96
CA LEU A 695 4.75 15.66 -37.75
C LEU A 695 5.05 15.82 -39.24
N ASN A 696 4.37 15.04 -40.09
CA ASN A 696 4.33 15.25 -41.54
C ASN A 696 3.19 16.22 -41.86
N PRO A 697 3.46 17.49 -42.20
CA PRO A 697 2.40 18.44 -42.51
C PRO A 697 1.69 18.01 -43.81
N PRO A 698 0.35 18.11 -43.89
CA PRO A 698 -0.37 17.80 -45.11
C PRO A 698 0.16 18.67 -46.27
N SER A 699 0.34 18.06 -47.44
CA SER A 699 0.69 18.80 -48.65
C SER A 699 -0.41 19.82 -48.96
N PRO A 700 -0.05 21.07 -49.35
CA PRO A 700 -1.06 22.06 -49.71
C PRO A 700 -1.86 21.54 -50.91
N PRO A 701 -3.20 21.71 -50.92
CA PRO A 701 -4.03 21.14 -51.98
C PRO A 701 -3.62 21.70 -53.34
N SER A 702 -3.33 20.80 -54.28
CA SER A 702 -2.96 21.18 -55.64
C SER A 702 -4.11 21.94 -56.29
N THR A 703 -3.85 23.18 -56.71
CA THR A 703 -4.77 24.04 -57.45
C THR A 703 -5.00 23.51 -58.87
N SER A 704 -5.83 22.47 -59.00
CA SER A 704 -6.29 21.95 -60.30
C SER A 704 -7.71 21.39 -60.25
N ASN A 705 -8.62 22.14 -60.89
CA ASN A 705 -9.86 21.70 -61.51
C ASN A 705 -11.00 21.17 -60.61
N LEU A 706 -11.85 22.11 -60.19
CA LEU A 706 -13.29 21.89 -60.13
C LEU A 706 -13.82 21.38 -61.49
N HIS A 707 -14.41 20.19 -61.54
CA HIS A 707 -15.43 19.83 -62.55
C HIS A 707 -16.42 18.80 -61.99
N LEU A 708 -17.71 19.01 -62.28
CA LEU A 708 -18.83 18.24 -61.74
C LEU A 708 -19.04 16.88 -62.43
N SER A 709 -19.72 15.99 -61.69
CA SER A 709 -20.75 14.98 -62.11
C SER A 709 -20.43 13.56 -61.64
N ALA A 710 -21.36 12.62 -61.44
CA ALA A 710 -22.78 12.63 -61.04
C ALA A 710 -23.23 11.14 -60.99
N SER A 711 -23.92 10.75 -59.91
CA SER A 711 -25.01 9.75 -59.91
C SER A 711 -24.75 8.21 -60.04
N ILE A 712 -25.33 7.47 -59.07
CA ILE A 712 -26.39 6.43 -59.26
C ILE A 712 -26.05 4.93 -59.57
N HIS A 713 -26.39 4.08 -58.57
CA HIS A 713 -27.13 2.79 -58.61
C HIS A 713 -26.52 1.35 -58.66
N ASN A 714 -26.99 0.56 -57.67
CA ASN A 714 -27.65 -0.77 -57.72
C ASN A 714 -26.93 -2.15 -57.73
N ARG A 715 -27.28 -2.93 -56.69
CA ARG A 715 -27.85 -4.31 -56.65
C ARG A 715 -27.01 -5.54 -57.05
N SER A 716 -26.64 -6.31 -56.02
CA SER A 716 -27.00 -7.73 -55.74
C SER A 716 -27.28 -8.74 -56.89
N LEU A 717 -26.74 -9.97 -56.79
CA LEU A 717 -27.51 -11.19 -56.41
C LEU A 717 -26.71 -12.53 -56.40
N SER A 718 -27.10 -13.40 -55.45
CA SER A 718 -27.16 -14.88 -55.47
C SER A 718 -26.03 -15.80 -56.02
N SER A 719 -25.37 -16.51 -55.08
CA SER A 719 -25.22 -17.98 -54.96
C SER A 719 -25.35 -18.96 -56.15
N VAL A 720 -24.51 -20.03 -56.17
CA VAL A 720 -24.93 -21.47 -56.08
C VAL A 720 -23.73 -22.43 -55.89
N LYS A 721 -23.98 -23.63 -55.33
CA LYS A 721 -23.03 -24.71 -54.93
C LYS A 721 -22.71 -25.73 -56.04
N MET A 722 -21.58 -26.45 -55.94
CA MET A 722 -21.38 -27.93 -56.13
C MET A 722 -19.88 -28.30 -56.34
N PHE A 723 -19.32 -29.51 -56.06
CA PHE A 723 -19.64 -30.66 -55.17
C PHE A 723 -18.48 -31.70 -55.19
N LYS A 724 -18.07 -32.29 -54.03
CA LYS A 724 -17.39 -33.62 -53.82
C LYS A 724 -16.08 -33.92 -54.61
N SER A 725 -15.22 -34.92 -54.33
CA SER A 725 -15.08 -36.10 -53.40
C SER A 725 -13.56 -36.38 -53.23
N GLY A 726 -12.98 -37.18 -52.31
CA GLY A 726 -13.46 -38.18 -51.33
C GLY A 726 -12.67 -39.51 -51.47
N LEU A 727 -12.37 -40.22 -50.36
CA LEU A 727 -11.88 -41.63 -50.16
C LEU A 727 -10.82 -41.74 -49.02
N SER A 728 -10.55 -42.94 -48.47
CA SER A 728 -11.17 -43.44 -47.22
C SER A 728 -10.64 -44.83 -46.76
N SER A 729 -10.39 -45.04 -45.45
CA SER A 729 -10.45 -46.33 -44.70
C SER A 729 -10.18 -46.08 -43.20
N PHE A 730 -11.02 -46.43 -42.19
CA PHE A 730 -11.49 -47.74 -41.69
C PHE A 730 -10.35 -48.66 -41.17
N ALA A 731 -10.38 -49.32 -39.99
CA ALA A 731 -11.23 -49.35 -38.78
C ALA A 731 -10.40 -50.00 -37.60
N ARG A 732 -10.84 -50.35 -36.38
CA ARG A 732 -12.14 -50.47 -35.67
C ARG A 732 -11.93 -50.40 -34.12
N ALA A 733 -12.99 -50.53 -33.32
CA ALA A 733 -13.09 -50.39 -31.85
C ALA A 733 -13.26 -51.71 -31.04
N ALA A 734 -13.03 -51.69 -29.70
CA ALA A 734 -13.85 -52.37 -28.66
C ALA A 734 -13.48 -52.03 -27.18
N ARG A 735 -14.49 -51.94 -26.30
CA ARG A 735 -14.48 -52.06 -24.80
C ARG A 735 -14.94 -53.51 -24.42
N PRO A 736 -15.00 -54.06 -23.16
CA PRO A 736 -15.25 -53.39 -21.85
C PRO A 736 -14.73 -54.07 -20.51
N ALA A 737 -15.18 -53.51 -19.36
CA ALA A 737 -15.62 -54.16 -18.09
C ALA A 737 -14.67 -54.65 -16.96
N LEU A 738 -14.60 -53.84 -15.87
CA LEU A 738 -14.95 -54.09 -14.44
C LEU A 738 -14.47 -55.31 -13.60
N THR A 739 -13.81 -54.98 -12.46
CA THR A 739 -13.90 -55.57 -11.07
C THR A 739 -13.27 -56.95 -10.74
N PRO A 740 -13.02 -57.31 -9.45
CA PRO A 740 -12.50 -56.53 -8.29
C PRO A 740 -11.42 -57.29 -7.43
N ARG A 741 -11.02 -56.71 -6.28
CA ARG A 741 -10.09 -57.23 -5.20
C ARG A 741 -8.58 -57.15 -5.53
N SER A 742 -7.66 -57.02 -4.57
CA SER A 742 -7.75 -56.89 -3.09
C SER A 742 -6.72 -55.88 -2.55
N ALA A 743 -6.96 -55.34 -1.36
CA ALA A 743 -5.99 -54.52 -0.66
C ALA A 743 -4.73 -55.32 -0.29
N LEU A 744 -3.57 -54.87 -0.76
CA LEU A 744 -2.26 -55.23 -0.23
C LEU A 744 -1.70 -54.01 0.51
N ARG A 745 -1.26 -54.20 1.75
CA ARG A 745 -0.62 -53.14 2.55
C ARG A 745 0.64 -52.65 1.82
N PRO A 746 0.93 -51.34 1.79
CA PRO A 746 2.24 -50.88 1.35
C PRO A 746 3.30 -51.42 2.30
N SER A 747 4.32 -52.08 1.75
CA SER A 747 5.52 -52.43 2.51
C SER A 747 6.24 -51.15 2.93
N SER A 748 6.51 -50.99 4.22
CA SER A 748 7.21 -49.85 4.80
C SER A 748 8.70 -49.83 4.40
N LEU A 749 9.01 -49.29 3.22
CA LEU A 749 10.34 -48.83 2.88
C LEU A 749 10.54 -47.43 3.47
N ARG A 750 11.03 -47.38 4.72
CA ARG A 750 11.57 -46.14 5.31
C ARG A 750 12.84 -45.76 4.55
N TYR A 751 12.73 -44.81 3.62
CA TYR A 751 13.89 -44.06 3.16
C TYR A 751 14.25 -43.00 4.22
N PRO A 752 15.54 -42.79 4.56
CA PRO A 752 15.94 -41.68 5.42
C PRO A 752 15.59 -40.34 4.77
N VAL A 753 14.95 -39.44 5.55
CA VAL A 753 14.38 -38.18 5.06
C VAL A 753 15.46 -37.14 4.70
N THR A 754 16.70 -37.34 5.13
CA THR A 754 17.85 -36.42 4.96
C THR A 754 18.32 -36.16 3.52
N ASN A 755 17.77 -36.86 2.52
CA ASN A 755 18.36 -36.93 1.17
C ASN A 755 17.76 -35.96 0.13
N ARG A 756 16.91 -35.00 0.50
CA ARG A 756 16.28 -34.09 -0.49
C ARG A 756 17.20 -32.98 -1.03
N TRP A 757 18.17 -32.50 -0.27
CA TRP A 757 19.09 -31.43 -0.71
C TRP A 757 20.59 -31.82 -0.69
N ALA A 758 20.95 -32.96 -0.09
CA ALA A 758 22.32 -33.45 -0.09
C ALA A 758 22.52 -34.52 -1.18
N SER A 759 23.11 -34.14 -2.32
CA SER A 759 23.58 -35.14 -3.30
C SER A 759 25.06 -35.44 -3.06
N THR A 760 25.36 -36.49 -2.30
CA THR A 760 26.71 -36.89 -1.85
C THR A 760 27.72 -37.27 -2.96
N ALA A 761 27.38 -37.02 -4.23
CA ALA A 761 28.18 -37.30 -5.40
C ALA A 761 28.52 -36.00 -6.15
N SER A 762 29.64 -35.37 -5.74
CA SER A 762 30.25 -34.22 -6.42
C SER A 762 30.30 -34.40 -7.94
N VAL A 763 30.02 -33.33 -8.66
CA VAL A 763 30.10 -33.21 -10.12
C VAL A 763 31.54 -32.94 -10.59
N GLY A 764 32.45 -32.62 -9.67
CA GLY A 764 33.87 -32.38 -9.95
C GLY A 764 34.21 -30.91 -10.15
N ASN A 765 35.15 -30.63 -11.04
CA ASN A 765 35.67 -29.28 -11.28
C ASN A 765 34.87 -28.55 -12.37
N GLY A 766 34.36 -27.37 -12.06
CA GLY A 766 33.94 -26.34 -13.00
C GLY A 766 35.01 -25.25 -13.18
N LYS A 767 34.72 -24.28 -14.05
CA LYS A 767 35.54 -23.10 -14.30
C LYS A 767 34.69 -21.84 -14.19
N ILE A 768 35.19 -20.79 -13.54
CA ILE A 768 34.51 -19.49 -13.47
C ILE A 768 34.32 -18.96 -14.90
N HIS A 769 33.06 -18.77 -15.29
CA HIS A 769 32.66 -18.28 -16.60
C HIS A 769 32.53 -16.75 -16.59
N GLN A 770 31.85 -16.22 -15.57
CA GLN A 770 31.59 -14.80 -15.40
C GLN A 770 31.48 -14.45 -13.90
N VAL A 771 31.80 -13.20 -13.55
CA VAL A 771 31.62 -12.62 -12.22
C VAL A 771 30.85 -11.30 -12.40
N ILE A 772 29.83 -11.07 -11.58
CA ILE A 772 28.95 -9.89 -11.60
C ILE A 772 28.69 -9.50 -10.13
N GLY A 773 29.56 -8.67 -9.56
CA GLY A 773 29.53 -8.38 -8.12
C GLY A 773 29.61 -9.69 -7.31
N ALA A 774 28.68 -9.88 -6.37
CA ALA A 774 28.59 -11.10 -5.55
C ALA A 774 28.07 -12.36 -6.29
N VAL A 775 27.74 -12.27 -7.59
CA VAL A 775 27.29 -13.41 -8.40
C VAL A 775 28.44 -13.97 -9.22
N VAL A 776 28.63 -15.29 -9.17
CA VAL A 776 29.67 -16.01 -9.90
C VAL A 776 29.02 -17.12 -10.71
N ASP A 777 29.06 -17.01 -12.03
CA ASP A 777 28.58 -18.05 -12.94
C ASP A 777 29.71 -19.04 -13.23
N VAL A 778 29.49 -20.33 -12.97
CA VAL A 778 30.49 -21.42 -13.11
C VAL A 778 30.04 -22.41 -14.19
N LYS A 779 30.90 -22.68 -15.17
CA LYS A 779 30.65 -23.64 -16.26
C LYS A 779 31.31 -24.98 -15.97
N PHE A 780 30.55 -26.06 -16.10
CA PHE A 780 31.02 -27.44 -15.94
C PHE A 780 31.19 -28.10 -17.31
N ASP A 781 32.24 -28.92 -17.45
CA ASP A 781 32.53 -29.64 -18.70
C ASP A 781 31.59 -30.85 -18.93
N THR A 782 30.64 -31.13 -18.00
CA THR A 782 29.71 -32.27 -18.07
C THR A 782 28.23 -31.83 -18.02
N ALA A 783 27.34 -32.67 -18.56
CA ALA A 783 25.88 -32.42 -18.55
C ALA A 783 25.20 -32.68 -17.18
N LYS A 784 25.91 -33.27 -16.22
CA LYS A 784 25.45 -33.30 -14.82
C LYS A 784 25.88 -31.98 -14.19
N LEU A 785 24.98 -31.30 -13.49
CA LEU A 785 25.25 -30.05 -12.78
C LEU A 785 25.11 -30.22 -11.26
N PRO A 786 25.86 -29.46 -10.44
CA PRO A 786 25.65 -29.42 -9.01
C PRO A 786 24.19 -29.02 -8.68
N PRO A 787 23.52 -29.67 -7.71
CA PRO A 787 22.20 -29.25 -7.25
C PRO A 787 22.15 -27.78 -6.79
N ILE A 788 20.95 -27.20 -6.77
CA ILE A 788 20.70 -25.94 -6.08
C ILE A 788 20.95 -26.15 -4.58
N LEU A 789 21.48 -25.13 -3.90
CA LEU A 789 22.00 -25.11 -2.53
C LEU A 789 23.34 -25.84 -2.28
N ASN A 790 23.94 -26.53 -3.26
CA ASN A 790 25.30 -27.05 -3.09
C ASN A 790 26.33 -25.91 -2.95
N ALA A 791 27.37 -26.14 -2.16
CA ALA A 791 28.55 -25.30 -2.07
C ALA A 791 29.58 -25.67 -3.16
N LEU A 792 30.20 -24.66 -3.75
CA LEU A 792 31.41 -24.75 -4.55
C LEU A 792 32.56 -24.06 -3.80
N GLU A 793 33.77 -24.59 -3.91
CA GLU A 793 34.99 -23.99 -3.37
C GLU A 793 35.89 -23.49 -4.50
N THR A 794 36.40 -22.26 -4.39
CA THR A 794 37.40 -21.69 -5.30
C THR A 794 38.51 -21.01 -4.51
N ASP A 795 39.70 -20.92 -5.11
CA ASP A 795 40.80 -20.11 -4.58
C ASP A 795 40.65 -18.66 -5.05
N ASN A 796 40.72 -17.70 -4.12
CA ASN A 796 40.85 -16.28 -4.41
C ASN A 796 42.12 -15.76 -3.72
N ASN A 797 43.19 -15.55 -4.47
CA ASN A 797 44.48 -15.07 -3.99
C ASN A 797 45.10 -15.88 -2.83
N GLY A 798 44.88 -17.20 -2.80
CA GLY A 798 45.34 -18.09 -1.72
C GLY A 798 44.39 -18.22 -0.54
N ASN A 799 43.26 -17.50 -0.53
CA ASN A 799 42.17 -17.66 0.42
C ASN A 799 41.07 -18.55 -0.18
N LYS A 800 40.42 -19.34 0.67
CA LYS A 800 39.27 -20.18 0.29
C LYS A 800 38.01 -19.31 0.19
N LEU A 801 37.38 -19.27 -0.97
CA LEU A 801 36.07 -18.65 -1.19
C LEU A 801 35.00 -19.73 -1.42
N VAL A 802 33.88 -19.61 -0.73
CA VAL A 802 32.70 -20.48 -0.88
C VAL A 802 31.63 -19.78 -1.71
N LEU A 803 31.05 -20.50 -2.66
CA LEU A 803 29.96 -20.06 -3.54
C LEU A 803 28.76 -21.01 -3.39
N GLU A 804 27.55 -20.52 -3.15
CA GLU A 804 26.33 -21.37 -3.11
C GLU A 804 25.62 -21.37 -4.47
N VAL A 805 25.26 -22.54 -4.99
CA VAL A 805 24.51 -22.69 -6.25
C VAL A 805 23.07 -22.23 -6.09
N ALA A 806 22.69 -21.15 -6.78
CA ALA A 806 21.37 -20.54 -6.69
C ALA A 806 20.43 -20.89 -7.85
N GLN A 807 20.97 -21.08 -9.07
CA GLN A 807 20.18 -21.36 -10.28
C GLN A 807 21.00 -22.12 -11.34
N HIS A 808 20.33 -22.86 -12.23
CA HIS A 808 20.92 -23.42 -13.45
C HIS A 808 20.53 -22.54 -14.65
N LEU A 809 21.51 -22.08 -15.45
CA LEU A 809 21.29 -21.11 -16.53
C LEU A 809 21.20 -21.74 -17.93
N GLY A 810 21.63 -22.99 -18.09
CA GLY A 810 21.79 -23.63 -19.40
C GLY A 810 23.27 -23.74 -19.81
N GLU A 811 23.56 -24.40 -20.95
CA GLU A 811 24.92 -24.67 -21.44
C GLU A 811 25.93 -25.23 -20.42
N ASN A 812 25.45 -26.04 -19.48
CA ASN A 812 26.21 -26.54 -18.33
C ASN A 812 26.77 -25.43 -17.40
N VAL A 813 26.12 -24.26 -17.35
CA VAL A 813 26.44 -23.15 -16.43
C VAL A 813 25.47 -23.15 -15.25
N VAL A 814 26.03 -23.00 -14.05
CA VAL A 814 25.28 -22.70 -12.83
C VAL A 814 25.61 -21.29 -12.35
N ARG A 815 24.61 -20.60 -11.81
CA ARG A 815 24.74 -19.31 -11.15
C ARG A 815 24.93 -19.53 -9.66
N CYS A 816 25.99 -18.97 -9.09
CA CYS A 816 26.29 -19.05 -7.67
C CYS A 816 26.34 -17.67 -7.02
N ILE A 817 26.09 -17.64 -5.71
CA ILE A 817 26.22 -16.46 -4.85
C ILE A 817 27.46 -16.64 -3.98
N ALA A 818 28.34 -15.66 -3.94
CA ALA A 818 29.54 -15.69 -3.10
C ALA A 818 29.23 -15.40 -1.62
N MET A 819 29.92 -16.10 -0.73
CA MET A 819 29.84 -15.92 0.74
C MET A 819 30.87 -14.92 1.28
N ASP A 820 31.79 -14.44 0.44
CA ASP A 820 32.82 -13.45 0.78
C ASP A 820 33.25 -12.71 -0.52
N GLY A 821 34.14 -11.72 -0.42
CA GLY A 821 34.60 -10.86 -1.51
C GLY A 821 35.04 -11.61 -2.78
N THR A 822 34.62 -11.09 -3.93
CA THR A 822 34.92 -11.65 -5.26
C THR A 822 36.07 -10.93 -5.97
N GLU A 823 36.61 -9.89 -5.34
CA GLU A 823 37.77 -9.11 -5.79
C GLU A 823 38.98 -10.03 -5.94
N GLY A 824 39.51 -10.13 -7.16
CA GLY A 824 40.63 -11.02 -7.50
C GLY A 824 40.22 -12.29 -8.27
N LEU A 825 38.94 -12.65 -8.32
CA LEU A 825 38.48 -13.78 -9.14
C LEU A 825 38.71 -13.51 -10.63
N VAL A 826 39.34 -14.47 -11.31
CA VAL A 826 39.60 -14.44 -12.75
C VAL A 826 38.79 -15.49 -13.51
N ARG A 827 38.31 -15.13 -14.70
CA ARG A 827 37.62 -16.08 -15.60
C ARG A 827 38.57 -17.24 -15.94
N GLY A 828 38.06 -18.46 -15.88
CA GLY A 828 38.83 -19.69 -16.05
C GLY A 828 39.44 -20.26 -14.77
N ALA A 829 39.38 -19.57 -13.63
CA ALA A 829 39.74 -20.14 -12.32
C ALA A 829 38.87 -21.38 -12.01
N LYS A 830 39.42 -22.32 -11.26
CA LYS A 830 38.75 -23.59 -10.93
C LYS A 830 37.81 -23.41 -9.75
N ALA A 831 36.58 -23.92 -9.87
CA ALA A 831 35.65 -24.08 -8.76
C ALA A 831 35.28 -25.56 -8.62
N LEU A 832 35.37 -26.10 -7.40
CA LEU A 832 35.11 -27.51 -7.08
C LEU A 832 33.75 -27.65 -6.40
N ASP A 833 32.86 -28.48 -6.95
CA ASP A 833 31.63 -28.87 -6.25
C ASP A 833 31.95 -29.78 -5.05
N THR A 834 31.54 -29.38 -3.85
CA THR A 834 31.78 -30.16 -2.62
C THR A 834 30.90 -31.42 -2.56
N GLY A 835 29.80 -31.46 -3.31
CA GLY A 835 28.79 -32.51 -3.19
C GLY A 835 27.88 -32.37 -1.95
N ALA A 836 27.85 -31.20 -1.31
CA ALA A 836 26.96 -30.89 -0.20
C ALA A 836 26.60 -29.40 -0.16
N PRO A 837 25.52 -29.01 0.54
CA PRO A 837 25.32 -27.62 0.96
C PRO A 837 26.45 -27.12 1.88
N ILE A 838 26.48 -25.82 2.19
CA ILE A 838 27.44 -25.26 3.15
C ILE A 838 27.29 -26.01 4.49
N THR A 839 28.38 -26.65 4.95
CA THR A 839 28.43 -27.41 6.21
C THR A 839 29.33 -26.74 7.24
N ILE A 840 28.83 -26.57 8.46
CA ILE A 840 29.52 -25.87 9.56
C ILE A 840 29.83 -26.83 10.72
N PRO A 841 30.85 -26.55 11.57
CA PRO A 841 31.06 -27.27 12.81
C PRO A 841 29.91 -27.00 13.80
N VAL A 842 29.49 -28.02 14.55
CA VAL A 842 28.41 -27.92 15.56
C VAL A 842 28.82 -28.55 16.89
N GLY A 843 28.03 -28.30 17.95
CA GLY A 843 28.20 -28.89 19.27
C GLY A 843 29.16 -28.16 20.22
N PRO A 844 29.51 -28.74 21.37
CA PRO A 844 30.11 -28.00 22.50
C PRO A 844 31.41 -27.26 22.17
N ALA A 845 32.19 -27.73 21.18
CA ALA A 845 33.39 -27.04 20.69
C ALA A 845 33.13 -25.64 20.07
N THR A 846 31.87 -25.30 19.77
CA THR A 846 31.44 -23.98 19.27
C THR A 846 31.17 -22.96 20.38
N LEU A 847 31.05 -23.41 21.63
CA LEU A 847 30.76 -22.54 22.77
C LEU A 847 31.97 -21.65 23.11
N GLY A 848 31.73 -20.38 23.35
CA GLY A 848 32.76 -19.35 23.58
C GLY A 848 33.57 -18.98 22.33
N ARG A 849 33.18 -19.46 21.14
CA ARG A 849 33.84 -19.19 19.86
C ARG A 849 33.02 -18.23 18.99
N ILE A 850 33.71 -17.52 18.10
CA ILE A 850 33.07 -16.70 17.05
C ILE A 850 33.37 -17.33 15.69
N MET A 851 32.33 -17.55 14.88
CA MET A 851 32.45 -18.04 13.50
C MET A 851 31.71 -17.17 12.49
N ASN A 852 32.15 -17.23 11.23
CA ASN A 852 31.47 -16.59 10.11
C ASN A 852 30.34 -17.48 9.53
N VAL A 853 29.72 -17.04 8.44
CA VAL A 853 28.66 -17.77 7.73
C VAL A 853 29.05 -19.18 7.24
N THR A 854 30.32 -19.41 6.86
CA THR A 854 30.84 -20.71 6.41
C THR A 854 31.29 -21.62 7.56
N GLY A 855 31.22 -21.15 8.81
CA GLY A 855 31.64 -21.90 10.00
C GLY A 855 33.13 -21.82 10.30
N ASP A 856 33.88 -20.97 9.60
CA ASP A 856 35.29 -20.70 9.86
C ASP A 856 35.45 -19.75 11.07
N PRO A 857 36.40 -19.98 11.98
CA PRO A 857 36.58 -19.16 13.17
C PRO A 857 37.20 -17.80 12.84
N ILE A 858 36.62 -16.74 13.42
CA ILE A 858 37.04 -15.35 13.23
C ILE A 858 37.51 -14.68 14.54
N ASP A 859 37.74 -15.47 15.59
CA ASP A 859 38.15 -15.01 16.93
C ASP A 859 39.66 -15.10 17.21
N GLU A 860 40.47 -15.38 16.19
CA GLU A 860 41.93 -15.62 16.28
C GLU A 860 42.37 -16.79 17.20
N ARG A 861 41.44 -17.55 17.81
CA ARG A 861 41.75 -18.66 18.74
C ARG A 861 42.06 -19.99 18.05
N GLY A 862 42.35 -19.96 16.75
CA GLY A 862 42.66 -21.12 15.91
C GLY A 862 41.43 -22.00 15.57
N PRO A 863 41.62 -23.17 14.92
CA PRO A 863 40.52 -23.99 14.43
C PRO A 863 39.53 -24.45 15.50
N ILE A 864 38.24 -24.50 15.16
CA ILE A 864 37.19 -25.12 16.00
C ILE A 864 37.31 -26.64 15.86
N LYS A 865 37.72 -27.32 16.93
CA LYS A 865 37.90 -28.78 16.98
C LYS A 865 36.57 -29.49 17.28
N SER A 866 35.60 -29.40 16.36
CA SER A 866 34.37 -30.20 16.46
C SER A 866 34.55 -31.59 15.87
N GLU A 867 33.86 -32.57 16.47
CA GLU A 867 33.74 -33.94 15.96
C GLU A 867 32.63 -34.09 14.89
N LYS A 868 31.75 -33.09 14.74
CA LYS A 868 30.55 -33.15 13.89
C LYS A 868 30.34 -31.87 13.09
N THR A 869 29.87 -32.03 11.87
CA THR A 869 29.40 -30.93 11.01
C THR A 869 27.96 -31.15 10.57
N ARG A 870 27.23 -30.06 10.30
CA ARG A 870 25.85 -30.08 9.79
C ARG A 870 25.66 -29.06 8.66
N PRO A 871 24.77 -29.31 7.69
CA PRO A 871 24.42 -28.32 6.66
C PRO A 871 23.59 -27.17 7.25
N ILE A 872 23.75 -25.96 6.70
CA ILE A 872 22.93 -24.79 7.09
C ILE A 872 21.46 -24.89 6.62
N HIS A 873 21.22 -25.67 5.56
CA HIS A 873 19.90 -25.95 5.00
C HIS A 873 19.36 -27.27 5.56
N ALA A 874 18.30 -27.19 6.37
CA ALA A 874 17.63 -28.31 7.04
C ALA A 874 16.09 -28.17 6.98
N GLU A 875 15.36 -29.28 6.94
CA GLU A 875 13.89 -29.30 6.92
C GLU A 875 13.38 -28.98 8.34
N ALA A 876 12.20 -28.36 8.45
CA ALA A 876 11.56 -28.18 9.75
C ALA A 876 11.22 -29.55 10.39
N PRO A 877 11.23 -29.67 11.74
CA PRO A 877 10.85 -30.92 12.42
C PRO A 877 9.44 -31.37 12.04
N GLU A 878 9.25 -32.67 11.74
CA GLU A 878 7.92 -33.22 11.41
C GLU A 878 6.92 -32.96 12.54
N PHE A 879 5.66 -32.69 12.20
CA PHE A 879 4.57 -32.42 13.16
C PHE A 879 4.43 -33.50 14.25
N VAL A 880 4.80 -34.75 13.96
CA VAL A 880 4.79 -35.85 14.94
C VAL A 880 5.82 -35.68 16.06
N ASP A 881 6.93 -34.99 15.81
CA ASP A 881 8.03 -34.79 16.76
C ASP A 881 7.96 -33.44 17.50
N GLN A 882 7.05 -32.54 17.08
CA GLN A 882 6.75 -31.29 17.77
C GLN A 882 5.93 -31.53 19.05
N SER A 883 6.07 -30.65 20.06
CA SER A 883 5.21 -30.67 21.26
C SER A 883 3.96 -29.84 21.05
N THR A 884 2.84 -30.28 21.62
CA THR A 884 1.56 -29.54 21.62
C THR A 884 1.25 -28.86 22.96
N THR A 885 2.16 -28.91 23.94
CA THR A 885 2.00 -28.22 25.23
C THR A 885 2.49 -26.78 25.14
N ALA A 886 1.61 -25.82 25.45
CA ALA A 886 2.01 -24.43 25.65
C ALA A 886 2.60 -24.28 27.06
N GLU A 887 3.86 -23.91 27.13
CA GLU A 887 4.62 -23.70 28.37
C GLU A 887 5.27 -22.32 28.33
N ILE A 888 5.32 -21.64 29.48
CA ILE A 888 5.93 -20.30 29.60
C ILE A 888 7.42 -20.44 29.90
N LEU A 889 8.25 -19.71 29.17
CA LEU A 889 9.64 -19.49 29.49
C LEU A 889 9.76 -18.31 30.46
N VAL A 890 9.97 -18.61 31.75
CA VAL A 890 10.19 -17.59 32.78
C VAL A 890 11.56 -16.95 32.59
N THR A 891 11.58 -15.65 32.30
CA THR A 891 12.79 -14.87 31.96
C THR A 891 13.49 -14.27 33.18
N GLY A 892 12.77 -14.16 34.30
CA GLY A 892 13.21 -13.45 35.50
C GLY A 892 13.11 -11.93 35.37
N ILE A 893 12.46 -11.40 34.31
CA ILE A 893 12.24 -9.97 34.06
C ILE A 893 10.76 -9.65 34.30
N LYS A 894 10.46 -8.88 35.36
CA LYS A 894 9.09 -8.64 35.85
C LYS A 894 8.08 -8.22 34.78
N VAL A 895 8.43 -7.24 33.96
CA VAL A 895 7.54 -6.69 32.92
C VAL A 895 7.24 -7.71 31.81
N VAL A 896 8.23 -8.54 31.44
CA VAL A 896 8.06 -9.61 30.47
C VAL A 896 7.20 -10.72 31.07
N ASP A 897 7.62 -11.28 32.21
CA ASP A 897 6.98 -12.43 32.81
C ASP A 897 5.54 -12.14 33.25
N LEU A 898 5.22 -10.90 33.64
CA LEU A 898 3.85 -10.50 33.97
C LEU A 898 2.99 -10.20 32.74
N LEU A 899 3.44 -9.32 31.84
CA LEU A 899 2.57 -8.70 30.81
C LEU A 899 2.77 -9.25 29.39
N ALA A 900 3.96 -9.76 29.06
CA ALA A 900 4.28 -10.32 27.76
C ALA A 900 5.02 -11.67 27.88
N PRO A 901 4.47 -12.67 28.63
CA PRO A 901 5.18 -13.90 28.94
C PRO A 901 5.60 -14.66 27.68
N TYR A 902 6.86 -15.11 27.62
CA TYR A 902 7.39 -15.79 26.43
C TYR A 902 6.98 -17.27 26.39
N ALA A 903 6.73 -17.79 25.18
CA ALA A 903 6.44 -19.21 24.98
C ALA A 903 7.74 -20.02 24.86
N ARG A 904 7.82 -21.18 25.50
CA ARG A 904 8.91 -22.14 25.31
C ARG A 904 8.89 -22.70 23.88
N GLY A 905 9.94 -22.40 23.13
CA GLY A 905 10.05 -22.67 21.69
C GLY A 905 9.32 -21.69 20.78
N GLY A 906 8.82 -20.58 21.33
CA GLY A 906 8.14 -19.54 20.56
C GLY A 906 9.10 -18.55 19.89
N LYS A 907 8.52 -17.65 19.10
CA LYS A 907 9.24 -16.55 18.43
C LYS A 907 8.83 -15.20 19.02
N ILE A 908 9.81 -14.43 19.45
CA ILE A 908 9.63 -13.14 20.11
C ILE A 908 10.22 -12.05 19.22
N GLY A 909 9.42 -11.04 18.88
CA GLY A 909 9.90 -9.82 18.24
C GLY A 909 10.29 -8.79 19.29
N LEU A 910 11.54 -8.33 19.28
CA LEU A 910 12.04 -7.25 20.10
C LEU A 910 12.12 -5.96 19.27
N PHE A 911 11.28 -4.99 19.60
CA PHE A 911 11.14 -3.71 18.90
C PHE A 911 11.80 -2.59 19.70
N GLY A 912 12.26 -1.56 19.01
CA GLY A 912 12.79 -0.35 19.64
C GLY A 912 13.85 0.37 18.81
N GLY A 913 13.89 1.69 18.96
CA GLY A 913 14.86 2.55 18.27
C GLY A 913 16.31 2.36 18.74
N ALA A 914 17.22 3.19 18.23
CA ALA A 914 18.58 3.27 18.78
C ALA A 914 18.55 3.87 20.21
N GLY A 915 19.41 3.37 21.10
CA GLY A 915 19.60 3.93 22.45
C GLY A 915 18.63 3.43 23.54
N VAL A 916 17.55 2.71 23.21
CA VAL A 916 16.53 2.26 24.20
C VAL A 916 16.91 1.02 25.02
N GLY A 917 18.15 0.53 24.92
CA GLY A 917 18.66 -0.59 25.73
C GLY A 917 18.47 -2.00 25.18
N LYS A 918 18.19 -2.20 23.87
CA LYS A 918 18.01 -3.53 23.25
C LYS A 918 19.12 -4.53 23.58
N THR A 919 20.38 -4.15 23.38
CA THR A 919 21.54 -5.02 23.63
C THR A 919 21.64 -5.43 25.10
N VAL A 920 21.46 -4.49 26.02
CA VAL A 920 21.46 -4.72 27.48
C VAL A 920 20.33 -5.68 27.89
N PHE A 921 19.15 -5.57 27.25
CA PHE A 921 18.02 -6.47 27.47
C PHE A 921 18.29 -7.89 26.96
N ILE A 922 18.89 -8.04 25.77
CA ILE A 922 19.33 -9.32 25.21
C ILE A 922 20.39 -9.99 26.11
N GLN A 923 21.38 -9.23 26.57
CA GLN A 923 22.43 -9.72 27.46
C GLN A 923 21.87 -10.19 28.82
N GLU A 924 20.92 -9.45 29.42
CA GLU A 924 20.30 -9.89 30.68
C GLU A 924 19.48 -11.18 30.48
N LEU A 925 18.77 -11.34 29.35
CA LEU A 925 18.08 -12.59 29.02
C LEU A 925 19.05 -13.78 28.92
N ILE A 926 20.19 -13.61 28.25
CA ILE A 926 21.25 -14.64 28.17
C ILE A 926 21.77 -14.98 29.57
N ASN A 927 22.12 -13.96 30.36
CA ASN A 927 22.61 -14.10 31.73
C ASN A 927 21.62 -14.83 32.65
N ASN A 928 20.34 -14.42 32.64
CA ASN A 928 19.32 -14.98 33.52
C ASN A 928 19.02 -16.44 33.17
N ILE A 929 18.91 -16.78 31.89
CA ILE A 929 18.59 -18.15 31.48
C ILE A 929 19.80 -19.08 31.65
N ALA A 930 21.03 -18.60 31.41
CA ALA A 930 22.26 -19.33 31.72
C ALA A 930 22.41 -19.67 33.22
N LYS A 931 21.89 -18.81 34.10
CA LYS A 931 21.89 -18.96 35.58
C LYS A 931 20.71 -19.78 36.11
N ALA A 932 19.49 -19.58 35.58
CA ALA A 932 18.26 -20.15 36.14
C ALA A 932 17.87 -21.51 35.53
N HIS A 933 18.02 -21.68 34.21
CA HIS A 933 17.51 -22.86 33.48
C HIS A 933 18.62 -23.76 32.93
N GLY A 934 19.87 -23.30 32.95
CA GLY A 934 21.04 -24.11 32.63
C GLY A 934 21.35 -24.29 31.13
N GLY A 935 20.40 -23.98 30.25
CA GLY A 935 20.49 -24.16 28.78
C GLY A 935 21.54 -23.31 28.06
N TYR A 936 21.68 -23.57 26.75
CA TYR A 936 22.65 -22.90 25.87
C TYR A 936 22.02 -21.71 25.12
N SER A 937 22.86 -20.78 24.68
CA SER A 937 22.47 -19.66 23.82
C SER A 937 23.26 -19.63 22.52
N VAL A 938 22.64 -19.19 21.44
CA VAL A 938 23.30 -18.90 20.17
C VAL A 938 22.97 -17.47 19.77
N PHE A 939 23.99 -16.64 19.58
CA PHE A 939 23.84 -15.27 19.13
C PHE A 939 24.21 -15.16 17.65
N THR A 940 23.31 -14.58 16.85
CA THR A 940 23.48 -14.45 15.40
C THR A 940 23.42 -12.97 15.00
N GLY A 941 24.57 -12.40 14.70
CA GLY A 941 24.72 -11.03 14.20
C GLY A 941 24.55 -10.98 12.67
N VAL A 942 23.41 -10.49 12.20
CA VAL A 942 23.03 -10.42 10.78
C VAL A 942 23.25 -9.00 10.25
N GLY A 943 24.31 -8.80 9.48
CA GLY A 943 24.69 -7.46 9.01
C GLY A 943 25.04 -6.55 10.18
N GLU A 944 25.79 -7.08 11.15
CA GLU A 944 26.24 -6.36 12.32
C GLU A 944 27.50 -5.52 12.05
N ARG A 945 27.73 -4.49 12.88
CA ARG A 945 28.99 -3.72 12.80
C ARG A 945 30.08 -4.44 13.59
N THR A 946 31.29 -4.51 13.04
CA THR A 946 32.45 -5.13 13.68
C THR A 946 32.71 -4.59 15.09
N ARG A 947 32.51 -3.27 15.31
CA ARG A 947 32.59 -2.65 16.64
C ARG A 947 31.55 -3.20 17.60
N GLU A 948 30.27 -3.22 17.20
CA GLU A 948 29.14 -3.65 18.04
C GLU A 948 29.25 -5.13 18.41
N GLY A 949 29.69 -5.99 17.48
CA GLY A 949 29.99 -7.40 17.77
C GLY A 949 31.19 -7.61 18.69
N ASN A 950 32.24 -6.77 18.58
CA ASN A 950 33.42 -6.85 19.43
C ASN A 950 33.15 -6.37 20.86
N ASP A 951 32.42 -5.26 21.01
CA ASP A 951 31.98 -4.73 22.30
C ASP A 951 31.14 -5.78 23.03
N LEU A 952 30.14 -6.38 22.35
CA LEU A 952 29.32 -7.48 22.87
C LEU A 952 30.15 -8.69 23.33
N TYR A 953 31.17 -9.08 22.57
CA TYR A 953 32.03 -10.22 22.91
C TYR A 953 32.85 -9.97 24.18
N HIS A 954 33.38 -8.76 24.37
CA HIS A 954 34.11 -8.40 25.59
C HIS A 954 33.17 -8.22 26.79
N GLU A 955 32.00 -7.60 26.63
CA GLU A 955 30.98 -7.49 27.69
C GLU A 955 30.53 -8.87 28.17
N MET A 956 30.39 -9.85 27.27
CA MET A 956 30.11 -11.26 27.64
C MET A 956 31.27 -11.94 28.39
N GLN A 957 32.52 -11.52 28.20
CA GLN A 957 33.67 -11.99 28.97
C GLN A 957 33.67 -11.38 30.38
N GLU A 958 33.46 -10.06 30.50
CA GLU A 958 33.40 -9.36 31.78
C GLU A 958 32.25 -9.87 32.67
N THR A 959 31.08 -10.12 32.07
CA THR A 959 29.92 -10.72 32.77
C THR A 959 30.04 -12.24 33.00
N SER A 960 31.17 -12.86 32.64
CA SER A 960 31.48 -14.29 32.81
C SER A 960 30.53 -15.27 32.10
N VAL A 961 29.79 -14.78 31.07
CA VAL A 961 28.97 -15.60 30.16
C VAL A 961 29.84 -16.37 29.17
N ILE A 962 30.93 -15.74 28.72
CA ILE A 962 32.03 -16.37 27.99
C ILE A 962 33.21 -16.50 28.94
N GLN A 963 33.70 -17.72 29.12
CA GLN A 963 34.87 -18.04 29.93
C GLN A 963 35.92 -18.65 29.00
N LEU A 964 37.03 -17.94 28.79
CA LEU A 964 38.06 -18.34 27.81
C LEU A 964 38.74 -19.65 28.20
N ASP A 965 38.94 -19.89 29.49
CA ASP A 965 39.54 -21.09 30.08
C ASP A 965 38.52 -21.99 30.81
N GLY A 966 37.21 -21.76 30.59
CA GLY A 966 36.11 -22.43 31.30
C GLY A 966 34.94 -22.84 30.40
N GLU A 967 33.87 -23.36 31.00
CA GLU A 967 32.67 -23.79 30.27
C GLU A 967 31.80 -22.58 29.89
N SER A 968 32.02 -22.06 28.68
CA SER A 968 31.16 -21.04 28.07
C SER A 968 29.78 -21.62 27.70
N LYS A 969 28.71 -20.82 27.79
CA LYS A 969 27.34 -21.25 27.46
C LYS A 969 26.72 -20.63 26.19
N VAL A 970 27.47 -19.78 25.49
CA VAL A 970 27.01 -19.09 24.28
C VAL A 970 27.92 -19.41 23.09
N ALA A 971 27.35 -19.65 21.91
CA ALA A 971 28.07 -19.67 20.64
C ALA A 971 27.72 -18.40 19.83
N LEU A 972 28.68 -17.81 19.12
CA LEU A 972 28.47 -16.59 18.35
C LEU A 972 28.73 -16.82 16.85
N VAL A 973 27.79 -16.36 16.03
CA VAL A 973 27.86 -16.39 14.57
C VAL A 973 27.65 -14.97 14.06
N PHE A 974 28.56 -14.46 13.24
CA PHE A 974 28.45 -13.12 12.65
C PHE A 974 28.53 -13.15 11.13
N GLY A 975 27.77 -12.25 10.52
CA GLY A 975 27.95 -11.79 9.15
C GLY A 975 27.95 -10.26 9.16
N GLN A 976 29.00 -9.64 8.66
CA GLN A 976 29.27 -8.21 8.83
C GLN A 976 28.49 -7.33 7.85
N MET A 977 28.29 -6.05 8.16
CA MET A 977 27.68 -5.08 7.22
C MET A 977 28.42 -4.97 5.87
N ASN A 978 29.74 -5.14 5.88
CA ASN A 978 30.62 -5.05 4.72
C ASN A 978 30.74 -6.37 3.92
N GLU A 979 30.14 -7.46 4.39
CA GLU A 979 30.14 -8.72 3.65
C GLU A 979 29.07 -8.73 2.54
N PRO A 980 29.27 -9.53 1.48
CA PRO A 980 28.30 -9.67 0.40
C PRO A 980 26.90 -10.05 0.90
N PRO A 981 25.82 -9.67 0.18
CA PRO A 981 24.46 -10.02 0.58
C PRO A 981 24.21 -11.52 0.68
N GLY A 982 25.01 -12.37 -0.01
CA GLY A 982 24.99 -13.82 0.17
C GLY A 982 25.27 -14.27 1.60
N ALA A 983 26.31 -13.71 2.25
CA ALA A 983 26.66 -14.01 3.64
C ALA A 983 25.52 -13.60 4.59
N ARG A 984 25.05 -12.35 4.46
CA ARG A 984 23.96 -11.79 5.28
C ARG A 984 22.65 -12.56 5.10
N ALA A 985 22.37 -13.10 3.92
CA ALA A 985 21.20 -13.94 3.64
C ALA A 985 21.33 -15.41 4.10
N ARG A 986 22.46 -15.82 4.70
CA ARG A 986 22.72 -17.20 5.15
C ARG A 986 23.14 -17.32 6.62
N VAL A 987 23.73 -16.28 7.21
CA VAL A 987 24.21 -16.29 8.60
C VAL A 987 23.12 -16.65 9.63
N ALA A 988 21.86 -16.23 9.40
CA ALA A 988 20.71 -16.64 10.23
C ALA A 988 20.51 -18.17 10.27
N LEU A 989 20.71 -18.84 9.13
CA LEU A 989 20.62 -20.29 9.00
C LEU A 989 21.81 -20.99 9.67
N THR A 990 23.01 -20.40 9.60
CA THR A 990 24.21 -20.86 10.29
C THR A 990 24.01 -20.91 11.81
N GLY A 991 23.52 -19.82 12.41
CA GLY A 991 23.20 -19.78 13.85
C GLY A 991 22.08 -20.77 14.24
N LEU A 992 21.04 -20.85 13.42
CA LEU A 992 19.94 -21.80 13.61
C LEU A 992 20.43 -23.27 13.59
N THR A 993 21.30 -23.66 12.66
CA THR A 993 21.86 -25.02 12.59
C THR A 993 22.70 -25.39 13.84
N VAL A 994 23.38 -24.43 14.48
CA VAL A 994 24.04 -24.64 15.77
C VAL A 994 23.00 -24.90 16.87
N ALA A 995 21.93 -24.10 16.93
CA ALA A 995 20.85 -24.29 17.91
C ALA A 995 20.11 -25.64 17.73
N GLU A 996 19.85 -26.05 16.48
CA GLU A 996 19.26 -27.35 16.15
C GLU A 996 20.10 -28.53 16.57
N TYR A 997 21.43 -28.42 16.57
CA TYR A 997 22.28 -29.49 17.11
C TYR A 997 22.01 -29.71 18.60
N PHE A 998 22.04 -28.63 19.39
CA PHE A 998 21.80 -28.71 20.85
C PHE A 998 20.38 -29.17 21.17
N ARG A 999 19.37 -28.76 20.38
CA ARG A 999 17.99 -29.27 20.50
C ARG A 999 17.88 -30.76 20.16
N ASP A 1000 18.38 -31.18 19.00
CA ASP A 1000 18.03 -32.48 18.40
C ASP A 1000 18.94 -33.63 18.83
N GLU A 1001 20.21 -33.37 19.15
CA GLU A 1001 21.17 -34.37 19.61
C GLU A 1001 21.41 -34.35 21.11
N GLU A 1002 21.45 -33.16 21.74
CA GLU A 1002 21.73 -33.02 23.18
C GLU A 1002 20.48 -32.81 24.05
N GLY A 1003 19.29 -32.65 23.42
CA GLY A 1003 18.02 -32.51 24.12
C GLY A 1003 17.92 -31.26 24.99
N GLN A 1004 18.61 -30.18 24.60
CA GLN A 1004 18.65 -28.94 25.35
C GLN A 1004 17.56 -27.97 24.92
N ASP A 1005 17.15 -27.11 25.86
CA ASP A 1005 16.44 -25.87 25.54
C ASP A 1005 17.47 -24.79 25.18
N VAL A 1006 17.26 -24.16 24.03
CA VAL A 1006 18.22 -23.23 23.42
C VAL A 1006 17.56 -21.89 23.17
N LEU A 1007 18.27 -20.80 23.50
CA LEU A 1007 17.92 -19.47 23.02
C LEU A 1007 18.63 -19.15 21.71
N LEU A 1008 17.88 -18.71 20.70
CA LEU A 1008 18.43 -18.21 19.44
C LEU A 1008 18.15 -16.71 19.30
N PHE A 1009 19.20 -15.91 19.43
CA PHE A 1009 19.14 -14.47 19.18
C PHE A 1009 19.48 -14.16 17.73
N ILE A 1010 18.66 -13.33 17.09
CA ILE A 1010 18.87 -12.84 15.73
C ILE A 1010 18.79 -11.31 15.76
N ASP A 1011 19.93 -10.63 15.76
CA ASP A 1011 20.02 -9.18 15.55
C ASP A 1011 20.75 -8.92 14.22
N ASN A 1012 20.11 -8.52 13.12
CA ASN A 1012 18.70 -8.14 12.98
C ASN A 1012 17.96 -8.97 11.92
N ILE A 1013 16.76 -9.47 12.22
CA ILE A 1013 15.98 -10.26 11.26
C ILE A 1013 15.57 -9.42 10.03
N PHE A 1014 15.43 -8.10 10.17
CA PHE A 1014 15.22 -7.20 9.04
C PHE A 1014 16.42 -7.20 8.07
N ARG A 1015 17.66 -7.34 8.56
CA ARG A 1015 18.87 -7.39 7.70
C ARG A 1015 18.97 -8.70 6.92
N PHE A 1016 18.44 -9.80 7.46
CA PHE A 1016 18.27 -11.06 6.70
C PHE A 1016 17.31 -10.85 5.52
N THR A 1017 16.16 -10.23 5.77
CA THR A 1017 15.18 -9.89 4.72
C THR A 1017 15.75 -8.93 3.68
N GLN A 1018 16.43 -7.87 4.10
CA GLN A 1018 17.10 -6.91 3.20
C GLN A 1018 18.14 -7.60 2.31
N ALA A 1019 18.99 -8.46 2.89
CA ALA A 1019 19.96 -9.23 2.12
C ALA A 1019 19.29 -10.20 1.13
N GLY A 1020 18.10 -10.74 1.47
CA GLY A 1020 17.27 -11.52 0.56
C GLY A 1020 16.79 -10.73 -0.67
N SER A 1021 16.38 -9.46 -0.49
CA SER A 1021 16.05 -8.55 -1.60
C SER A 1021 17.28 -8.29 -2.49
N GLU A 1022 18.42 -7.93 -1.89
CA GLU A 1022 19.69 -7.71 -2.61
C GLU A 1022 20.12 -8.94 -3.42
N VAL A 1023 20.05 -10.15 -2.84
CA VAL A 1023 20.31 -11.41 -3.55
C VAL A 1023 19.31 -11.64 -4.68
N SER A 1024 18.03 -11.35 -4.47
CA SER A 1024 16.98 -11.55 -5.48
C SER A 1024 17.17 -10.64 -6.71
N ALA A 1025 17.53 -9.38 -6.48
CA ALA A 1025 17.88 -8.43 -7.53
C ALA A 1025 19.11 -8.91 -8.32
N LEU A 1026 20.17 -9.36 -7.61
CA LEU A 1026 21.37 -9.93 -8.23
C LEU A 1026 21.11 -11.20 -9.06
N LEU A 1027 20.11 -12.00 -8.70
CA LEU A 1027 19.67 -13.15 -9.49
C LEU A 1027 18.80 -12.78 -10.71
N GLY A 1028 18.42 -11.51 -10.87
CA GLY A 1028 17.53 -11.05 -11.95
C GLY A 1028 16.07 -11.45 -11.77
N ARG A 1029 15.63 -11.70 -10.53
CA ARG A 1029 14.22 -11.95 -10.21
C ARG A 1029 13.48 -10.61 -10.13
N ILE A 1030 12.26 -10.57 -10.67
CA ILE A 1030 11.37 -9.40 -10.54
C ILE A 1030 11.00 -9.22 -9.06
N PRO A 1031 11.28 -8.05 -8.44
CA PRO A 1031 10.89 -7.80 -7.05
C PRO A 1031 9.37 -7.72 -6.87
N SER A 1032 8.90 -8.06 -5.68
CA SER A 1032 7.50 -7.93 -5.24
C SER A 1032 7.26 -6.54 -4.61
N ALA A 1033 6.24 -6.43 -3.75
CA ALA A 1033 5.88 -5.19 -3.06
C ALA A 1033 7.09 -4.57 -2.32
N VAL A 1034 7.18 -3.23 -2.38
CA VAL A 1034 8.22 -2.41 -1.70
C VAL A 1034 9.67 -2.84 -2.02
N GLY A 1035 9.89 -3.54 -3.15
CA GLY A 1035 11.22 -3.95 -3.61
C GLY A 1035 11.77 -5.23 -2.98
N TYR A 1036 10.97 -5.98 -2.22
CA TYR A 1036 11.42 -7.25 -1.63
C TYR A 1036 11.46 -8.41 -2.63
N GLN A 1037 12.08 -9.53 -2.25
CA GLN A 1037 12.13 -10.73 -3.06
C GLN A 1037 10.75 -11.42 -3.13
N PRO A 1038 10.33 -11.96 -4.29
CA PRO A 1038 9.06 -12.69 -4.42
C PRO A 1038 9.03 -13.99 -3.59
N THR A 1039 10.19 -14.48 -3.13
CA THR A 1039 10.31 -15.63 -2.24
C THR A 1039 10.25 -15.28 -0.75
N LEU A 1040 10.05 -14.01 -0.36
CA LEU A 1040 10.18 -13.54 1.03
C LEU A 1040 9.40 -14.40 2.04
N ALA A 1041 8.12 -14.68 1.79
CA ALA A 1041 7.30 -15.51 2.67
C ALA A 1041 7.82 -16.96 2.78
N VAL A 1042 8.43 -17.51 1.72
CA VAL A 1042 8.99 -18.87 1.71
C VAL A 1042 10.35 -18.92 2.42
N ASP A 1043 11.21 -17.94 2.15
CA ASP A 1043 12.55 -17.83 2.75
C ASP A 1043 12.45 -17.56 4.27
N MET A 1044 11.53 -16.67 4.66
CA MET A 1044 11.20 -16.41 6.07
C MET A 1044 10.53 -17.62 6.71
N GLY A 1045 9.48 -18.17 6.08
CA GLY A 1045 8.74 -19.32 6.59
C GLY A 1045 9.64 -20.53 6.85
N GLY A 1046 10.50 -20.89 5.89
CA GLY A 1046 11.43 -22.02 6.03
C GLY A 1046 12.45 -21.85 7.16
N MET A 1047 12.85 -20.62 7.50
CA MET A 1047 13.65 -20.35 8.69
C MET A 1047 12.80 -20.41 9.98
N GLN A 1048 11.63 -19.76 9.99
CA GLN A 1048 10.78 -19.67 11.17
C GLN A 1048 10.17 -21.02 11.57
N GLU A 1049 9.83 -21.90 10.63
CA GLU A 1049 9.24 -23.23 10.93
C GLU A 1049 10.23 -24.19 11.61
N ARG A 1050 11.53 -24.01 11.38
CA ARG A 1050 12.61 -24.74 12.08
C ARG A 1050 12.73 -24.34 13.55
N ILE A 1051 12.29 -23.14 13.92
CA ILE A 1051 12.23 -22.64 15.30
C ILE A 1051 10.93 -23.15 15.94
N THR A 1052 11.04 -24.20 16.77
CA THR A 1052 9.91 -24.86 17.43
C THR A 1052 10.37 -25.73 18.62
N THR A 1053 9.42 -26.14 19.46
CA THR A 1053 9.60 -27.14 20.53
C THR A 1053 9.40 -28.56 19.99
N THR A 1054 10.38 -29.42 20.22
CA THR A 1054 10.30 -30.86 19.93
C THR A 1054 10.12 -31.66 21.23
N ARG A 1055 9.84 -32.96 21.11
CA ARG A 1055 9.83 -33.91 22.23
C ARG A 1055 11.17 -34.07 22.97
N LYS A 1056 12.27 -33.53 22.43
CA LYS A 1056 13.61 -33.61 23.02
C LYS A 1056 14.05 -32.32 23.72
N GLY A 1057 13.63 -31.17 23.19
CA GLY A 1057 14.07 -29.84 23.62
C GLY A 1057 13.49 -28.76 22.70
N SER A 1058 13.67 -27.48 23.04
CA SER A 1058 13.12 -26.35 22.30
C SER A 1058 14.18 -25.38 21.76
N ILE A 1059 13.83 -24.62 20.71
CA ILE A 1059 14.56 -23.40 20.33
C ILE A 1059 13.58 -22.24 20.49
N THR A 1060 13.82 -21.40 21.50
CA THR A 1060 13.07 -20.15 21.69
C THR A 1060 13.86 -19.02 21.04
N SER A 1061 13.24 -18.24 20.16
CA SER A 1061 13.97 -17.21 19.40
C SER A 1061 13.58 -15.80 19.79
N VAL A 1062 14.58 -14.96 20.06
CA VAL A 1062 14.41 -13.51 20.27
C VAL A 1062 15.02 -12.79 19.09
N GLN A 1063 14.18 -12.14 18.30
CA GLN A 1063 14.53 -11.55 17.02
C GLN A 1063 14.37 -10.04 17.14
N ALA A 1064 15.46 -9.30 17.02
CA ALA A 1064 15.38 -7.85 16.95
C ALA A 1064 14.80 -7.47 15.59
N VAL A 1065 13.70 -6.73 15.59
CA VAL A 1065 13.02 -6.28 14.37
C VAL A 1065 13.22 -4.78 14.24
N TYR A 1066 13.86 -4.37 13.14
CA TYR A 1066 13.82 -2.97 12.71
C TYR A 1066 12.57 -2.75 11.85
N VAL A 1067 11.80 -1.71 12.18
CA VAL A 1067 10.62 -1.26 11.43
C VAL A 1067 11.03 0.00 10.66
N PRO A 1068 11.10 -0.02 9.32
CA PRO A 1068 11.45 1.15 8.53
C PRO A 1068 10.39 2.25 8.70
N ALA A 1069 10.80 3.49 9.00
CA ALA A 1069 9.90 4.64 9.18
C ALA A 1069 8.73 4.41 10.16
N ASP A 1070 8.87 3.45 11.09
CA ASP A 1070 7.81 2.95 11.98
C ASP A 1070 6.56 2.40 11.25
N ASP A 1071 6.68 2.07 9.95
CA ASP A 1071 5.66 1.41 9.14
C ASP A 1071 5.62 -0.10 9.37
N LEU A 1072 4.62 -0.54 10.16
CA LEU A 1072 4.35 -1.95 10.45
C LEU A 1072 3.76 -2.71 9.24
N THR A 1073 3.36 -2.01 8.17
CA THR A 1073 2.76 -2.58 6.96
C THR A 1073 3.79 -2.90 5.87
N ASP A 1074 5.06 -2.47 6.02
CA ASP A 1074 6.16 -2.90 5.16
C ASP A 1074 6.22 -4.45 5.10
N PRO A 1075 6.41 -5.06 3.91
CA PRO A 1075 6.40 -6.50 3.75
C PRO A 1075 7.38 -7.27 4.64
N ALA A 1076 8.52 -6.67 5.04
CA ALA A 1076 9.51 -7.33 5.88
C ALA A 1076 9.07 -7.51 7.34
N PRO A 1077 8.67 -6.47 8.10
CA PRO A 1077 8.06 -6.66 9.41
C PRO A 1077 6.73 -7.41 9.30
N ALA A 1078 5.86 -7.12 8.31
CA ALA A 1078 4.58 -7.83 8.14
C ALA A 1078 4.74 -9.36 7.99
N THR A 1079 5.67 -9.82 7.14
CA THR A 1079 5.96 -11.26 6.98
C THR A 1079 6.55 -11.85 8.27
N THR A 1080 7.37 -11.09 8.99
CA THR A 1080 7.95 -11.53 10.27
C THR A 1080 6.87 -11.66 11.35
N PHE A 1081 5.96 -10.69 11.46
CA PHE A 1081 4.85 -10.64 12.42
C PHE A 1081 3.95 -11.88 12.36
N ALA A 1082 3.67 -12.40 11.16
CA ALA A 1082 2.85 -13.60 10.99
C ALA A 1082 3.36 -14.81 11.79
N HIS A 1083 4.67 -14.86 12.07
CA HIS A 1083 5.32 -15.96 12.78
C HIS A 1083 5.56 -15.69 14.28
N LEU A 1084 5.33 -14.47 14.79
CA LEU A 1084 5.63 -14.13 16.19
C LEU A 1084 4.53 -14.59 17.16
N ASP A 1085 4.94 -15.06 18.33
CA ASP A 1085 4.08 -15.47 19.45
C ASP A 1085 3.99 -14.42 20.55
N ALA A 1086 5.04 -13.59 20.68
CA ALA A 1086 5.08 -12.44 21.57
C ALA A 1086 5.83 -11.26 20.93
N THR A 1087 5.49 -10.05 21.35
CA THR A 1087 6.09 -8.79 20.94
C THR A 1087 6.46 -7.98 22.17
N THR A 1088 7.71 -7.53 22.24
CA THR A 1088 8.24 -6.70 23.33
C THR A 1088 8.74 -5.39 22.75
N VAL A 1089 8.11 -4.29 23.15
CA VAL A 1089 8.37 -2.96 22.59
C VAL A 1089 9.20 -2.16 23.58
N LEU A 1090 10.41 -1.77 23.20
CA LEU A 1090 11.23 -0.82 23.98
C LEU A 1090 10.95 0.61 23.51
N SER A 1091 10.23 1.36 24.35
CA SER A 1091 9.73 2.71 24.05
C SER A 1091 10.73 3.78 24.47
N ARG A 1092 10.88 4.81 23.61
CA ARG A 1092 11.71 5.98 23.94
C ARG A 1092 11.12 6.77 25.12
N GLY A 1093 9.80 6.90 25.21
CA GLY A 1093 9.15 7.65 26.29
C GLY A 1093 9.43 7.06 27.67
N ILE A 1094 9.47 5.72 27.79
CA ILE A 1094 9.83 5.03 29.04
C ILE A 1094 11.32 5.24 29.38
N SER A 1095 12.19 5.23 28.38
CA SER A 1095 13.63 5.53 28.52
C SER A 1095 13.90 6.98 28.95
N GLU A 1096 13.16 7.95 28.41
CA GLU A 1096 13.22 9.38 28.77
C GLU A 1096 12.72 9.66 30.20
N LEU A 1097 11.79 8.85 30.71
CA LEU A 1097 11.41 8.83 32.13
C LEU A 1097 12.47 8.18 33.04
N GLY A 1098 13.55 7.66 32.48
CA GLY A 1098 14.64 6.99 33.21
C GLY A 1098 14.28 5.60 33.71
N ILE A 1099 13.24 4.94 33.15
CA ILE A 1099 12.74 3.65 33.61
C ILE A 1099 13.36 2.54 32.77
N TYR A 1100 14.08 1.61 33.41
CA TYR A 1100 14.80 0.51 32.75
C TYR A 1100 14.43 -0.86 33.36
N PRO A 1101 14.18 -1.91 32.55
CA PRO A 1101 14.18 -1.90 31.08
C PRO A 1101 13.04 -1.05 30.50
N ALA A 1102 13.27 -0.41 29.36
CA ALA A 1102 12.35 0.57 28.77
C ALA A 1102 11.15 -0.07 28.04
N VAL A 1103 10.63 -1.19 28.55
CA VAL A 1103 9.52 -1.95 27.95
C VAL A 1103 8.21 -1.19 28.14
N ASP A 1104 7.48 -1.00 27.05
CA ASP A 1104 6.13 -0.46 27.09
C ASP A 1104 5.11 -1.53 27.54
N PRO A 1105 4.38 -1.32 28.64
CA PRO A 1105 3.46 -2.31 29.21
C PRO A 1105 2.11 -2.41 28.48
N LEU A 1106 1.79 -1.48 27.58
CA LEU A 1106 0.54 -1.46 26.81
C LEU A 1106 0.75 -1.93 25.36
N ASP A 1107 1.90 -1.58 24.77
CA ASP A 1107 2.22 -1.98 23.39
C ASP A 1107 2.87 -3.37 23.28
N SER A 1108 3.46 -3.89 24.37
CA SER A 1108 3.98 -5.28 24.43
C SER A 1108 2.86 -6.30 24.65
N LYS A 1109 2.84 -7.40 23.89
CA LYS A 1109 1.73 -8.37 23.84
C LYS A 1109 2.26 -9.81 23.72
N SER A 1110 1.51 -10.80 24.22
CA SER A 1110 1.86 -12.22 24.06
C SER A 1110 0.61 -13.10 23.93
N ARG A 1111 0.66 -14.11 23.05
CA ARG A 1111 -0.34 -15.18 22.95
C ARG A 1111 -0.41 -16.08 24.19
N MET A 1112 0.62 -16.05 25.05
CA MET A 1112 0.65 -16.83 26.29
C MET A 1112 -0.18 -16.19 27.42
N LEU A 1113 -0.57 -14.90 27.30
CA LEU A 1113 -1.40 -14.21 28.30
C LEU A 1113 -2.89 -14.61 28.16
N ASP A 1114 -3.16 -15.89 28.31
CA ASP A 1114 -4.48 -16.51 28.32
C ASP A 1114 -4.70 -17.21 29.68
N PRO A 1115 -5.84 -17.04 30.36
CA PRO A 1115 -6.06 -17.62 31.69
C PRO A 1115 -5.98 -19.16 31.72
N ARG A 1116 -6.08 -19.84 30.57
CA ARG A 1116 -5.89 -21.29 30.42
C ARG A 1116 -4.42 -21.71 30.40
N ILE A 1117 -3.50 -20.77 30.18
CA ILE A 1117 -2.04 -20.99 30.09
C ILE A 1117 -1.34 -20.41 31.32
N VAL A 1118 -1.48 -19.11 31.60
CA VAL A 1118 -0.87 -18.44 32.78
C VAL A 1118 -1.60 -18.74 34.10
N GLY A 1119 -2.85 -19.21 34.03
CA GLY A 1119 -3.74 -19.31 35.17
C GLY A 1119 -4.50 -18.01 35.46
N GLU A 1120 -5.65 -18.16 36.13
CA GLU A 1120 -6.60 -17.07 36.40
C GLU A 1120 -5.98 -15.93 37.21
N GLU A 1121 -5.25 -16.23 38.28
CA GLU A 1121 -4.62 -15.22 39.16
C GLU A 1121 -3.60 -14.34 38.43
N HIS A 1122 -2.72 -14.93 37.59
CA HIS A 1122 -1.75 -14.17 36.80
C HIS A 1122 -2.49 -13.29 35.79
N TYR A 1123 -3.43 -13.86 35.03
CA TYR A 1123 -4.21 -13.13 34.03
C TYR A 1123 -4.98 -11.94 34.62
N GLU A 1124 -5.67 -12.11 35.76
CA GLU A 1124 -6.38 -11.03 36.46
C GLU A 1124 -5.43 -9.89 36.88
N ILE A 1125 -4.27 -10.23 37.45
CA ILE A 1125 -3.31 -9.23 37.93
C ILE A 1125 -2.68 -8.46 36.77
N ALA A 1126 -2.29 -9.15 35.68
CA ALA A 1126 -1.79 -8.51 34.47
C ALA A 1126 -2.85 -7.58 33.84
N THR A 1127 -4.09 -8.05 33.71
CA THR A 1127 -5.21 -7.27 33.17
C THR A 1127 -5.49 -6.01 34.00
N ARG A 1128 -5.51 -6.13 35.34
CA ARG A 1128 -5.70 -4.98 36.24
C ARG A 1128 -4.54 -3.98 36.21
N VAL A 1129 -3.30 -4.44 36.03
CA VAL A 1129 -2.14 -3.57 35.81
C VAL A 1129 -2.30 -2.78 34.50
N GLN A 1130 -2.69 -3.45 33.41
CA GLN A 1130 -2.93 -2.78 32.11
C GLN A 1130 -4.09 -1.78 32.19
N GLN A 1131 -5.20 -2.12 32.87
CA GLN A 1131 -6.33 -1.21 33.08
C GLN A 1131 -5.91 0.09 33.77
N ILE A 1132 -5.19 0.02 34.91
CA ILE A 1132 -4.74 1.21 35.65
C ILE A 1132 -3.78 2.07 34.80
N LEU A 1133 -2.91 1.45 34.00
CA LEU A 1133 -1.99 2.17 33.12
C LEU A 1133 -2.71 2.82 31.92
N GLN A 1134 -3.76 2.19 31.40
CA GLN A 1134 -4.62 2.73 30.33
C GLN A 1134 -5.52 3.88 30.82
N GLU A 1135 -6.07 3.75 32.03
CA GLU A 1135 -6.80 4.83 32.72
C GLU A 1135 -5.86 6.02 32.96
N TYR A 1136 -4.65 5.78 33.50
CA TYR A 1136 -3.64 6.82 33.68
C TYR A 1136 -3.29 7.54 32.38
N LYS A 1137 -3.09 6.81 31.26
CA LYS A 1137 -2.84 7.41 29.94
C LYS A 1137 -3.98 8.36 29.52
N SER A 1138 -5.23 7.96 29.78
CA SER A 1138 -6.42 8.79 29.51
C SER A 1138 -6.51 10.02 30.44
N LEU A 1139 -6.00 9.91 31.67
CA LEU A 1139 -5.96 11.01 32.64
C LEU A 1139 -4.76 11.96 32.41
N GLN A 1140 -3.69 11.54 31.73
CA GLN A 1140 -2.52 12.39 31.47
C GLN A 1140 -2.86 13.64 30.66
N ASP A 1141 -3.72 13.53 29.65
CA ASP A 1141 -4.17 14.67 28.84
C ASP A 1141 -4.95 15.69 29.69
N ILE A 1142 -5.81 15.19 30.59
CA ILE A 1142 -6.57 16.02 31.54
C ILE A 1142 -5.62 16.74 32.51
N ILE A 1143 -4.63 16.02 33.06
CA ILE A 1143 -3.60 16.60 33.95
C ILE A 1143 -2.78 17.67 33.22
N ALA A 1144 -2.44 17.47 31.95
CA ALA A 1144 -1.66 18.42 31.16
C ALA A 1144 -2.43 19.72 30.86
N ILE A 1145 -3.75 19.65 30.74
CA ILE A 1145 -4.61 20.81 30.42
C ILE A 1145 -5.12 21.53 31.67
N LEU A 1146 -5.61 20.78 32.67
CA LEU A 1146 -6.32 21.32 33.85
C LEU A 1146 -5.51 21.25 35.15
N GLY A 1147 -4.45 20.43 35.20
CA GLY A 1147 -3.67 20.18 36.41
C GLY A 1147 -4.21 19.03 37.26
N MET A 1148 -3.38 18.55 38.21
CA MET A 1148 -3.71 17.43 39.11
C MET A 1148 -4.87 17.72 40.07
N ASP A 1149 -5.09 18.98 40.43
CA ASP A 1149 -6.03 19.34 41.50
C ASP A 1149 -7.51 19.16 41.09
N GLU A 1150 -7.81 19.31 39.79
CA GLU A 1150 -9.14 19.18 39.18
C GLU A 1150 -9.61 17.73 38.99
N LEU A 1151 -8.74 16.75 39.25
CA LEU A 1151 -9.11 15.33 39.24
C LEU A 1151 -9.97 14.95 40.45
N SER A 1152 -10.83 13.94 40.31
CA SER A 1152 -11.51 13.37 41.47
C SER A 1152 -10.52 12.64 42.38
N GLU A 1153 -10.83 12.50 43.67
CA GLU A 1153 -9.97 11.77 44.62
C GLU A 1153 -9.75 10.30 44.22
N ALA A 1154 -10.67 9.70 43.46
CA ALA A 1154 -10.49 8.38 42.87
C ALA A 1154 -9.46 8.40 41.73
N ASP A 1155 -9.56 9.37 40.82
CA ASP A 1155 -8.64 9.53 39.69
C ASP A 1155 -7.22 9.87 40.16
N LYS A 1156 -7.08 10.72 41.20
CA LYS A 1156 -5.79 11.01 41.85
C LYS A 1156 -5.15 9.73 42.38
N LEU A 1157 -5.92 8.86 43.06
CA LEU A 1157 -5.42 7.58 43.56
C LEU A 1157 -5.03 6.63 42.41
N THR A 1158 -5.79 6.60 41.31
CA THR A 1158 -5.43 5.85 40.10
C THR A 1158 -4.10 6.35 39.51
N VAL A 1159 -3.91 7.67 39.40
CA VAL A 1159 -2.67 8.29 38.91
C VAL A 1159 -1.46 7.95 39.80
N GLU A 1160 -1.60 8.07 41.12
CA GLU A 1160 -0.52 7.72 42.05
C GLU A 1160 -0.15 6.23 41.98
N ARG A 1161 -1.15 5.34 41.92
CA ARG A 1161 -0.91 3.90 41.77
C ARG A 1161 -0.28 3.57 40.41
N ALA A 1162 -0.73 4.19 39.33
CA ALA A 1162 -0.16 4.00 38.00
C ALA A 1162 1.31 4.43 37.94
N ARG A 1163 1.67 5.58 38.52
CA ARG A 1163 3.07 6.06 38.61
C ARG A 1163 3.97 5.15 39.47
N LYS A 1164 3.42 4.52 40.51
CA LYS A 1164 4.13 3.50 41.32
C LYS A 1164 4.31 2.21 40.54
N ILE A 1165 3.27 1.73 39.85
CA ILE A 1165 3.31 0.56 38.96
C ILE A 1165 4.34 0.76 37.84
N GLN A 1166 4.32 1.91 37.16
CA GLN A 1166 5.23 2.25 36.06
C GLN A 1166 6.70 2.21 36.53
N ARG A 1167 7.00 2.74 37.72
CA ARG A 1167 8.34 2.61 38.33
C ARG A 1167 8.64 1.19 38.79
N PHE A 1168 7.67 0.46 39.34
CA PHE A 1168 7.88 -0.92 39.80
C PHE A 1168 8.08 -1.94 38.68
N LEU A 1169 7.74 -1.59 37.43
CA LEU A 1169 8.12 -2.37 36.25
C LEU A 1169 9.64 -2.29 35.94
N SER A 1170 10.36 -1.30 36.48
CA SER A 1170 11.83 -1.27 36.44
C SER A 1170 12.46 -2.39 37.27
N GLN A 1171 13.65 -2.81 36.86
CA GLN A 1171 14.38 -3.91 37.50
C GLN A 1171 15.90 -3.71 37.35
N PRO A 1172 16.69 -3.87 38.43
CA PRO A 1172 18.14 -3.83 38.33
C PRO A 1172 18.66 -5.07 37.61
N PHE A 1173 19.22 -4.87 36.42
CA PHE A 1173 19.83 -5.92 35.62
C PHE A 1173 21.28 -6.17 36.05
N THR A 1174 21.69 -7.44 36.05
CA THR A 1174 23.06 -7.87 36.36
C THR A 1174 24.06 -7.25 35.39
N VAL A 1175 23.77 -7.31 34.10
CA VAL A 1175 24.66 -6.77 33.05
C VAL A 1175 24.74 -5.23 33.09
N ALA A 1176 23.78 -4.57 33.76
CA ALA A 1176 23.75 -3.12 33.92
C ALA A 1176 24.39 -2.62 35.24
N GLU A 1177 24.90 -3.51 36.10
CA GLU A 1177 25.50 -3.15 37.39
C GLU A 1177 26.71 -2.21 37.21
N VAL A 1178 27.51 -2.41 36.16
CA VAL A 1178 28.68 -1.58 35.81
C VAL A 1178 28.28 -0.13 35.49
N PHE A 1179 27.11 0.09 34.91
CA PHE A 1179 26.60 1.42 34.53
C PHE A 1179 25.76 2.07 35.64
N THR A 1180 25.03 1.28 36.42
CA THR A 1180 24.06 1.78 37.41
C THR A 1180 24.60 1.83 38.83
N GLY A 1181 25.63 1.04 39.17
CA GLY A 1181 26.10 0.82 40.54
C GLY A 1181 25.09 0.10 41.43
N ILE A 1182 24.00 -0.44 40.87
CA ILE A 1182 22.96 -1.17 41.60
C ILE A 1182 23.12 -2.66 41.31
N GLN A 1183 23.22 -3.46 42.38
CA GLN A 1183 23.37 -4.91 42.26
C GLN A 1183 22.19 -5.54 41.50
N GLY A 1184 22.50 -6.34 40.47
CA GLY A 1184 21.48 -7.01 39.67
C GLY A 1184 20.63 -8.00 40.46
N ARG A 1185 19.35 -8.15 40.09
CA ARG A 1185 18.44 -9.11 40.72
C ARG A 1185 17.53 -9.81 39.70
N LEU A 1186 17.55 -11.15 39.73
CA LEU A 1186 16.57 -12.03 39.09
C LEU A 1186 15.35 -12.17 40.02
N VAL A 1187 14.14 -12.05 39.48
CA VAL A 1187 12.87 -12.08 40.26
C VAL A 1187 12.04 -13.30 39.84
N ASP A 1188 11.48 -14.04 40.81
CA ASP A 1188 10.58 -15.17 40.51
C ASP A 1188 9.21 -14.67 40.03
N LEU A 1189 8.56 -15.44 39.15
CA LEU A 1189 7.21 -15.13 38.66
C LEU A 1189 6.19 -15.03 39.81
N LYS A 1190 6.27 -15.90 40.83
CA LYS A 1190 5.36 -15.87 41.99
C LYS A 1190 5.54 -14.62 42.83
N ASP A 1191 6.78 -14.19 43.03
CA ASP A 1191 7.11 -12.96 43.75
C ASP A 1191 6.66 -11.73 42.96
N THR A 1192 6.75 -11.78 41.63
CA THR A 1192 6.23 -10.76 40.71
C THR A 1192 4.72 -10.63 40.86
N ILE A 1193 3.96 -11.73 40.66
CA ILE A 1193 2.50 -11.77 40.79
C ILE A 1193 2.07 -11.27 42.17
N THR A 1194 2.67 -11.79 43.25
CA THR A 1194 2.36 -11.39 44.63
C THR A 1194 2.64 -9.90 44.88
N SER A 1195 3.76 -9.37 44.36
CA SER A 1195 4.14 -7.96 44.51
C SER A 1195 3.15 -7.03 43.81
N PHE A 1196 2.78 -7.31 42.56
CA PHE A 1196 1.76 -6.51 41.86
C PHE A 1196 0.38 -6.63 42.51
N LYS A 1197 0.01 -7.82 43.02
CA LYS A 1197 -1.24 -8.00 43.80
C LYS A 1197 -1.30 -7.09 45.03
N ALA A 1198 -0.21 -6.98 45.80
CA ALA A 1198 -0.12 -6.11 46.97
C ALA A 1198 -0.29 -4.62 46.59
N ILE A 1199 0.34 -4.19 45.48
CA ILE A 1199 0.21 -2.82 44.95
C ILE A 1199 -1.24 -2.55 44.50
N LEU A 1200 -1.85 -3.45 43.74
CA LEU A 1200 -3.24 -3.36 43.27
C LEU A 1200 -4.28 -3.37 44.40
N ASN A 1201 -3.93 -3.87 45.59
CA ASN A 1201 -4.75 -3.88 46.79
C ASN A 1201 -4.52 -2.66 47.70
N GLY A 1202 -3.61 -1.75 47.33
CA GLY A 1202 -3.35 -0.50 48.06
C GLY A 1202 -2.31 -0.60 49.19
N GLU A 1203 -1.62 -1.73 49.36
CA GLU A 1203 -0.59 -1.88 50.40
C GLU A 1203 0.61 -0.93 50.21
N GLY A 1204 0.76 -0.36 49.01
CA GLY A 1204 1.82 0.59 48.65
C GLY A 1204 1.37 2.06 48.60
N ASP A 1205 0.11 2.37 48.94
CA ASP A 1205 -0.45 3.71 48.76
C ASP A 1205 0.24 4.76 49.65
N SER A 1206 0.63 4.42 50.87
CA SER A 1206 1.37 5.31 51.78
C SER A 1206 2.88 5.40 51.52
N LEU A 1207 3.43 4.63 50.58
CA LEU A 1207 4.87 4.58 50.33
C LEU A 1207 5.30 5.60 49.26
N PRO A 1208 6.49 6.25 49.39
CA PRO A 1208 7.00 7.19 48.39
C PRO A 1208 7.21 6.55 47.01
N GLU A 1209 6.86 7.26 45.92
CA GLU A 1209 7.02 6.77 44.54
C GLU A 1209 8.45 6.26 44.23
N ASN A 1210 9.47 6.94 44.73
CA ASN A 1210 10.88 6.60 44.48
C ASN A 1210 11.33 5.28 45.14
N ALA A 1211 10.55 4.75 46.10
CA ALA A 1211 10.82 3.43 46.68
C ALA A 1211 10.53 2.29 45.70
N PHE A 1212 9.69 2.52 44.68
CA PHE A 1212 9.33 1.52 43.67
C PHE A 1212 10.32 1.43 42.50
N TYR A 1213 11.24 2.37 42.37
CA TYR A 1213 12.22 2.41 41.28
C TYR A 1213 13.42 1.48 41.54
N MET A 1214 13.84 0.69 40.56
CA MET A 1214 15.01 -0.20 40.57
C MET A 1214 15.08 -1.10 41.81
N VAL A 1215 14.02 -1.89 42.02
CA VAL A 1215 13.91 -2.91 43.09
C VAL A 1215 13.30 -4.19 42.53
N GLY A 1216 13.53 -5.33 43.19
CA GLY A 1216 12.96 -6.61 42.80
C GLY A 1216 11.50 -6.76 43.24
N ASP A 1217 11.33 -7.19 44.49
CA ASP A 1217 10.05 -7.53 45.12
C ASP A 1217 9.45 -6.36 45.93
N PHE A 1218 8.21 -6.54 46.38
CA PHE A 1218 7.52 -5.56 47.23
C PHE A 1218 8.12 -5.44 48.65
N ALA A 1219 8.85 -6.45 49.13
CA ALA A 1219 9.60 -6.35 50.39
C ALA A 1219 10.73 -5.32 50.30
N SER A 1220 11.45 -5.30 49.17
CA SER A 1220 12.52 -4.33 48.89
C SER A 1220 11.99 -2.91 48.70
N VAL A 1221 10.74 -2.75 48.21
CA VAL A 1221 10.04 -1.44 48.21
C VAL A 1221 9.89 -0.92 49.64
N LYS A 1222 9.44 -1.77 50.59
CA LYS A 1222 9.26 -1.38 52.00
C LYS A 1222 10.60 -1.00 52.66
N GLU A 1223 11.65 -1.80 52.48
CA GLU A 1223 12.99 -1.49 53.01
C GLU A 1223 13.55 -0.17 52.42
N LYS A 1224 13.35 0.06 51.12
CA LYS A 1224 13.79 1.29 50.45
C LYS A 1224 12.97 2.51 50.89
N ALA A 1225 11.67 2.35 51.13
CA ALA A 1225 10.82 3.40 51.69
C ALA A 1225 11.25 3.80 53.11
N GLU A 1226 11.54 2.82 53.98
CA GLU A 1226 12.06 3.09 55.34
C GLU A 1226 13.37 3.89 55.32
N LYS A 1227 14.29 3.55 54.40
CA LYS A 1227 15.55 4.31 54.22
C LYS A 1227 15.29 5.75 53.74
N ILE A 1228 14.43 5.94 52.74
CA ILE A 1228 14.08 7.28 52.22
C ILE A 1228 13.43 8.14 53.31
N LEU A 1229 12.51 7.57 54.09
CA LEU A 1229 11.87 8.28 55.21
C LEU A 1229 12.88 8.63 56.31
N ALA A 1230 13.77 7.71 56.69
CA ALA A 1230 14.81 7.97 57.69
C ALA A 1230 15.91 8.95 57.23
N GLU A 1231 16.05 9.21 55.92
CA GLU A 1231 16.89 10.29 55.37
C GLU A 1231 16.14 11.63 55.31
N LEU A 1232 14.82 11.61 55.06
CA LEU A 1232 13.96 12.79 55.14
C LEU A 1232 13.73 13.28 56.58
N GLU A 1233 13.82 12.41 57.59
CA GLU A 1233 13.80 12.80 59.01
C GLU A 1233 15.15 13.34 59.54
N LYS A 1234 16.23 13.24 58.74
CA LYS A 1234 17.58 13.69 59.10
C LYS A 1234 18.00 15.02 58.46
N ASN A 1235 17.24 15.50 57.47
CA ASN A 1235 17.46 16.76 56.75
C ASN A 1235 16.38 17.78 57.11
#